data_AF-A0AAE4LXK8-F1
#
_entry.id   AF-A0AAE4LXK8-F1
#
_cell.length_a   1.000
_cell.length_b   1.000
_cell.length_c   1.000
_cell.angle_alpha   90.00
_cell.angle_beta   90.00
_cell.angle_gamma   90.00
#
_symmetry.space_group_name_H-M   'P 1'
#
loop_
_entity.id
_entity.type
_entity.pdbx_description
1 polymer ?
#
loop_
_entity_poly.entity_id
_entity_poly.type
_entity_poly.pdbx_seq_one_letter_code
_entity_poly.pdbx_strand_id
1 'polypeptide(L)'
;MERRIRKLIRVSAITVGALLFTAFVVVAFVINYVFTSDKLTPVVLNVANRLLDADLKIERVELTFFSTFPQFGLKVDEGFLVSKVLNDSLPQKTDSLLAFKECVLTVNPLDYFLKNKISVHNLSLKNVAVYAYRNKTGKANWEIVKTSSDTLAVEKDTIPQNKFDSEIDIRQVELEHVNLIFDDRNTEVYSRIDDADLRLKLALTKGASSLGVEFENKNILFWQQGELLINKVAVFLQTDIEVDRSTALWTLKNTGLTINGIRMDVNGELRRDTVTKTVGMNLKYGLHAPSMETVMNMIPEAYVKRGQISAKGEVKVNGTLEGNYGNKQLPAISLNIKINDASARYEGLPYGIDNFTADFESYIDLMRRNPSFLNLKILHFEGVHTKILADAKVEDLLIDPFITLHTESTVDLDALAKTFPLQESVTIRGKLDAGLNLKCRLSSLKKQDIGRIRLGGRLALKDFELKDTAKNFNFLGNADLKFSDSETLQAELEIREILLNSRKLSSEIDRMKAKVVSTNPQDTTKIVTLQCELEMNKLRANIGDSLKIYSGKTTGTGELAPKEQNPAMPMINFSMRTDSLFFNANETKLALGVAGIKVKLEKKNDSLWTPRGIIGFDRLLVRAPEFGLPLRVRKTAVTIDGPRITLRNASLKIGHSDMVATGEVIGLYRAMAKNEILKARLAISSEMIDCNQLINSFSLSEDSASVAVTDTVPPTAMKLFVLPGNLDFELQTDLKKVVFEQVEFEDVCGKVDLKNRTLHLRNLGMRALDADMKAVMVYRADSVRGGYTGFDFKIRDINIAKLVDFIPSMDTIVPMLRSFKGRVQFDVAAEARLDSNMNIRIPTLRSAMHIKGDSLVLMDGETFAEISKMLMFKNKKKNVFDSISVNIVVNDGSVLVYPFQVSIDRYKAAIGGEQGLDMNFKYHISILKSPLPFKAGVNISGNLDKMKIRVGKAKYKDDVTPAAIHKVDSTRMDLGRRIVERFHRIVGVR
;
A
#
# COMPACT_ATOMS: atom_id res chain seq x y z
N MET A 1 -28.25 84.39 73.46
CA MET A 1 -27.81 83.16 74.16
C MET A 1 -26.67 83.52 75.10
N GLU A 2 -26.96 83.58 76.40
CA GLU A 2 -26.14 84.23 77.42
C GLU A 2 -24.86 83.48 77.78
N ARG A 3 -23.83 84.24 78.18
CA ARG A 3 -22.48 83.80 78.59
C ARG A 3 -22.46 82.65 79.62
N ARG A 4 -23.53 82.45 80.39
CA ARG A 4 -23.67 81.38 81.40
C ARG A 4 -23.86 79.97 80.80
N ILE A 5 -24.62 79.82 79.72
CA ILE A 5 -24.89 78.50 79.11
C ILE A 5 -23.62 77.95 78.43
N ARG A 6 -22.83 78.80 77.77
CA ARG A 6 -21.51 78.40 77.21
C ARG A 6 -20.53 77.95 78.30
N LYS A 7 -20.62 78.49 79.52
CA LYS A 7 -19.73 78.12 80.63
C LYS A 7 -20.12 76.77 81.23
N LEU A 8 -21.42 76.52 81.42
CA LEU A 8 -21.95 75.23 81.87
C LEU A 8 -21.66 74.11 80.86
N ILE A 9 -21.90 74.34 79.57
CA ILE A 9 -21.58 73.37 78.51
C ILE A 9 -20.07 73.11 78.42
N ARG A 10 -19.22 74.14 78.58
CA ARG A 10 -17.76 73.93 78.64
C ARG A 10 -17.36 73.08 79.84
N VAL A 11 -17.90 73.37 81.02
CA VAL A 11 -17.54 72.63 82.24
C VAL A 11 -18.05 71.19 82.15
N SER A 12 -19.30 70.95 81.76
CA SER A 12 -19.79 69.58 81.58
C SER A 12 -19.06 68.84 80.45
N ALA A 13 -18.69 69.50 79.36
CA ALA A 13 -17.85 68.89 78.32
C ALA A 13 -16.43 68.57 78.81
N ILE A 14 -15.84 69.42 79.66
CA ILE A 14 -14.51 69.16 80.28
C ILE A 14 -14.62 68.03 81.31
N THR A 15 -15.68 67.97 82.12
CA THR A 15 -15.86 66.92 83.12
C THR A 15 -16.15 65.57 82.46
N VAL A 16 -17.03 65.55 81.45
CA VAL A 16 -17.29 64.32 80.65
C VAL A 16 -16.04 63.93 79.87
N GLY A 17 -15.33 64.90 79.27
CA GLY A 17 -14.06 64.66 78.59
C GLY A 17 -12.98 64.10 79.51
N ALA A 18 -12.86 64.62 80.74
CA ALA A 18 -11.93 64.12 81.75
C ALA A 18 -12.34 62.72 82.23
N LEU A 19 -13.62 62.46 82.47
CA LEU A 19 -14.10 61.16 82.94
C LEU A 19 -13.95 60.07 81.87
N LEU A 20 -14.21 60.41 80.60
CA LEU A 20 -13.92 59.55 79.45
C LEU A 20 -12.41 59.33 79.28
N PHE A 21 -11.58 60.35 79.50
CA PHE A 21 -10.12 60.22 79.44
C PHE A 21 -9.60 59.32 80.56
N THR A 22 -10.08 59.47 81.80
CA THR A 22 -9.68 58.59 82.91
C THR A 22 -10.15 57.16 82.70
N ALA A 23 -11.38 56.94 82.22
CA ALA A 23 -11.87 55.61 81.87
C ALA A 23 -11.04 54.99 80.73
N PHE A 24 -10.67 55.79 79.72
CA PHE A 24 -9.79 55.37 78.63
C PHE A 24 -8.39 54.98 79.14
N VAL A 25 -7.79 55.77 80.05
CA VAL A 25 -6.50 55.47 80.67
C VAL A 25 -6.56 54.22 81.54
N VAL A 26 -7.64 54.01 82.30
CA VAL A 26 -7.84 52.81 83.13
C VAL A 26 -8.02 51.56 82.26
N VAL A 27 -8.84 51.63 81.21
CA VAL A 27 -9.01 50.51 80.26
C VAL A 27 -7.69 50.23 79.53
N ALA A 28 -6.96 51.26 79.10
CA ALA A 28 -5.63 51.09 78.50
C ALA A 28 -4.62 50.47 79.49
N PHE A 29 -4.67 50.85 80.77
CA PHE A 29 -3.83 50.26 81.82
C PHE A 29 -4.21 48.80 82.11
N VAL A 30 -5.50 48.47 82.16
CA VAL A 30 -5.98 47.08 82.34
C VAL A 30 -5.59 46.20 81.16
N ILE A 31 -5.75 46.70 79.91
CA ILE A 31 -5.31 45.98 78.70
C ILE A 31 -3.79 45.76 78.74
N ASN A 32 -3.01 46.76 79.13
CA ASN A 32 -1.55 46.66 79.13
C ASN A 32 -0.97 45.84 80.32
N TYR A 33 -1.66 45.78 81.47
CA TYR A 33 -1.18 45.10 82.68
C TYR A 33 -1.75 43.69 82.90
N VAL A 34 -3.02 43.46 82.52
CA VAL A 34 -3.70 42.16 82.72
C VAL A 34 -3.44 41.19 81.56
N PHE A 35 -3.25 41.71 80.35
CA PHE A 35 -3.18 40.94 79.11
C PHE A 35 -1.80 41.00 78.43
N THR A 36 -0.73 40.80 79.20
CA THR A 36 0.63 40.63 78.64
C THR A 36 0.81 39.27 77.98
N SER A 37 1.74 39.20 77.02
CA SER A 37 2.11 38.00 76.26
C SER A 37 2.39 36.78 77.14
N ASP A 38 3.03 37.01 78.29
CA ASP A 38 3.48 35.96 79.22
C ASP A 38 2.33 35.25 79.92
N LYS A 39 1.14 35.87 79.99
CA LYS A 39 -0.07 35.28 80.60
C LYS A 39 -1.02 34.69 79.56
N LEU A 40 -1.06 35.23 78.34
CA LEU A 40 -1.98 34.79 77.28
C LEU A 40 -1.49 33.52 76.56
N THR A 41 -0.19 33.44 76.28
CA THR A 41 0.41 32.33 75.52
C THR A 41 0.18 30.96 76.20
N PRO A 42 0.40 30.79 77.52
CA PRO A 42 0.15 29.52 78.21
C PRO A 42 -1.32 29.11 78.22
N VAL A 43 -2.24 30.08 78.27
CA VAL A 43 -3.69 29.83 78.26
C VAL A 43 -4.13 29.29 76.91
N VAL A 44 -3.68 29.89 75.81
CA VAL A 44 -3.98 29.42 74.44
C VAL A 44 -3.43 28.01 74.22
N LEU A 45 -2.18 27.75 74.63
CA LEU A 45 -1.57 26.42 74.52
C LEU A 45 -2.31 25.36 75.35
N ASN A 46 -2.75 25.69 76.58
CA ASN A 46 -3.54 24.76 77.40
C ASN A 46 -4.91 24.43 76.80
N VAL A 47 -5.61 25.42 76.24
CA VAL A 47 -6.90 25.21 75.56
C VAL A 47 -6.72 24.39 74.28
N ALA A 48 -5.71 24.72 73.47
CA ALA A 48 -5.39 23.98 72.26
C ALA A 48 -5.03 22.51 72.55
N ASN A 49 -4.16 22.24 73.54
CA ASN A 49 -3.78 20.87 73.93
C ASN A 49 -4.97 20.04 74.45
N ARG A 50 -5.99 20.68 75.03
CA ARG A 50 -7.21 20.01 75.47
C ARG A 50 -8.09 19.57 74.29
N LEU A 51 -8.16 20.38 73.23
CA LEU A 51 -9.07 20.18 72.09
C LEU A 51 -8.43 19.44 70.91
N LEU A 52 -7.12 19.61 70.71
CA LEU A 52 -6.37 19.04 69.60
C LEU A 52 -5.62 17.77 70.04
N ASP A 53 -5.57 16.79 69.15
CA ASP A 53 -4.65 15.66 69.17
C ASP A 53 -3.41 15.93 68.30
N ALA A 54 -2.82 17.10 68.50
CA ALA A 54 -1.64 17.59 67.80
C ALA A 54 -0.83 18.48 68.75
N ASP A 55 0.47 18.62 68.49
CA ASP A 55 1.36 19.48 69.26
C ASP A 55 1.37 20.88 68.63
N LEU A 56 0.74 21.85 69.30
CA LEU A 56 0.78 23.25 68.92
C LEU A 56 1.92 23.96 69.66
N LYS A 57 2.82 24.60 68.92
CA LYS A 57 3.87 25.48 69.44
C LYS A 57 3.62 26.89 68.93
N ILE A 58 3.70 27.87 69.81
CA ILE A 58 3.48 29.29 69.52
C ILE A 58 4.58 30.07 70.24
N GLU A 59 5.20 31.06 69.59
CA GLU A 59 6.17 31.93 70.23
C GLU A 59 5.50 32.90 71.20
N ARG A 60 4.51 33.67 70.71
CA ARG A 60 3.89 34.74 71.49
C ARG A 60 2.45 35.02 71.06
N VAL A 61 1.56 35.26 72.04
CA VAL A 61 0.18 35.73 71.81
C VAL A 61 0.00 37.11 72.44
N GLU A 62 -0.43 38.10 71.66
CA GLU A 62 -0.68 39.46 72.11
C GLU A 62 -2.10 39.92 71.74
N LEU A 63 -2.69 40.77 72.58
CA LEU A 63 -3.91 41.50 72.25
C LEU A 63 -3.53 42.77 71.46
N THR A 64 -4.10 42.94 70.28
CA THR A 64 -3.98 44.16 69.48
C THR A 64 -5.33 44.87 69.37
N PHE A 65 -5.32 46.19 69.39
CA PHE A 65 -6.52 47.02 69.26
C PHE A 65 -6.31 48.15 68.26
N PHE A 66 -5.18 48.84 68.29
CA PHE A 66 -4.94 49.97 67.37
C PHE A 66 -4.78 49.53 65.91
N SER A 67 -4.15 48.39 65.66
CA SER A 67 -4.00 47.86 64.29
C SER A 67 -5.26 47.15 63.78
N THR A 68 -6.22 46.87 64.67
CA THR A 68 -7.48 46.17 64.35
C THR A 68 -8.71 47.03 64.64
N PHE A 69 -8.52 48.31 65.00
CA PHE A 69 -9.59 49.21 65.41
C PHE A 69 -10.66 49.33 64.31
N PRO A 70 -11.96 49.28 64.65
CA PRO A 70 -12.56 49.30 65.99
C PRO A 70 -12.69 47.93 66.69
N GLN A 71 -12.21 46.84 66.08
CA GLN A 71 -12.30 45.49 66.61
C GLN A 71 -11.11 45.13 67.52
N PHE A 72 -11.31 44.16 68.40
CA PHE A 72 -10.24 43.60 69.22
C PHE A 72 -9.59 42.43 68.47
N GLY A 73 -8.28 42.48 68.25
CA GLY A 73 -7.50 41.42 67.62
C GLY A 73 -6.70 40.61 68.62
N LEU A 74 -6.64 39.31 68.43
CA LEU A 74 -5.66 38.42 69.04
C LEU A 74 -4.61 38.13 67.96
N LYS A 75 -3.37 38.56 68.17
CA LYS A 75 -2.25 38.31 67.28
C LYS A 75 -1.36 37.21 67.86
N VAL A 76 -1.03 36.24 67.03
CA VAL A 76 -0.17 35.10 67.32
C VAL A 76 1.06 35.19 66.41
N ASP A 77 2.23 35.37 67.01
CA ASP A 77 3.53 35.34 66.31
C ASP A 77 4.07 33.91 66.32
N GLU A 78 4.59 33.48 65.17
CA GLU A 78 5.25 32.20 64.89
C GLU A 78 4.57 30.95 65.50
N GLY A 79 3.71 30.30 64.71
CA GLY A 79 3.01 29.08 65.12
C GLY A 79 3.38 27.85 64.28
N PHE A 80 3.52 26.70 64.94
CA PHE A 80 3.75 25.39 64.34
C PHE A 80 2.77 24.37 64.92
N LEU A 81 2.06 23.66 64.06
CA LEU A 81 1.12 22.61 64.43
C LEU A 81 1.60 21.29 63.85
N VAL A 82 2.05 20.39 64.72
CA VAL A 82 2.61 19.09 64.35
C VAL A 82 1.59 18.00 64.66
N SER A 83 1.21 17.24 63.63
CA SER A 83 0.28 16.13 63.78
C SER A 83 1.01 14.86 64.21
N LYS A 84 0.38 14.05 65.07
CA LYS A 84 0.95 12.78 65.56
C LYS A 84 0.88 11.62 64.54
N VAL A 85 0.41 11.89 63.32
CA VAL A 85 0.27 10.87 62.26
C VAL A 85 1.60 10.54 61.58
N LEU A 86 2.55 11.48 61.55
CA LEU A 86 3.90 11.28 61.01
C LEU A 86 4.82 10.76 62.13
N ASN A 87 5.12 9.46 62.12
CA ASN A 87 6.14 8.85 63.00
C ASN A 87 7.44 8.67 62.21
N ASP A 88 8.21 9.74 62.02
CA ASP A 88 9.60 9.64 61.56
C ASP A 88 10.56 9.93 62.72
N SER A 89 11.62 9.13 62.83
CA SER A 89 12.46 9.04 64.03
C SER A 89 13.43 10.22 64.22
N LEU A 90 13.29 11.30 63.45
CA LEU A 90 14.16 12.49 63.46
C LEU A 90 13.31 13.74 63.14
N PRO A 91 13.25 14.76 64.01
CA PRO A 91 12.46 15.96 63.75
C PRO A 91 13.10 16.79 62.64
N GLN A 92 12.47 16.85 61.47
CA GLN A 92 12.81 17.79 60.39
C GLN A 92 11.65 18.79 60.16
N LYS A 93 11.95 19.91 59.50
CA LYS A 93 10.98 20.99 59.18
C LYS A 93 9.72 20.53 58.41
N THR A 94 9.69 19.29 57.92
CA THR A 94 8.60 18.68 57.13
C THR A 94 7.47 18.05 57.96
N ASP A 95 7.58 18.02 59.29
CA ASP A 95 6.62 17.29 60.14
C ASP A 95 5.39 18.13 60.54
N SER A 96 5.38 19.42 60.25
CA SER A 96 4.30 20.35 60.64
C SER A 96 3.16 20.33 59.61
N LEU A 97 1.93 20.02 60.05
CA LEU A 97 0.70 20.14 59.25
C LEU A 97 0.49 21.59 58.80
N LEU A 98 0.72 22.54 59.72
CA LEU A 98 0.55 23.96 59.51
C LEU A 98 1.70 24.71 60.21
N ALA A 99 2.36 25.60 59.50
CA ALA A 99 3.27 26.58 60.05
C ALA A 99 2.91 27.97 59.52
N PHE A 100 2.98 29.00 60.36
CA PHE A 100 2.69 30.38 59.97
C PHE A 100 3.56 31.36 60.76
N LYS A 101 3.87 32.52 60.16
CA LYS A 101 4.66 33.56 60.83
C LYS A 101 3.80 34.49 61.67
N GLU A 102 2.61 34.84 61.17
CA GLU A 102 1.69 35.74 61.85
C GLU A 102 0.26 35.21 61.64
N CYS A 103 -0.52 35.12 62.71
CA CYS A 103 -1.95 34.84 62.67
C CYS A 103 -2.70 35.90 63.48
N VAL A 104 -3.67 36.57 62.87
CA VAL A 104 -4.48 37.62 63.53
C VAL A 104 -5.95 37.24 63.47
N LEU A 105 -6.55 37.07 64.65
CA LEU A 105 -7.96 36.76 64.84
C LEU A 105 -8.66 38.00 65.42
N THR A 106 -9.55 38.63 64.65
CA THR A 106 -10.35 39.76 65.15
C THR A 106 -11.73 39.30 65.63
N VAL A 107 -12.09 39.72 66.83
CA VAL A 107 -13.35 39.40 67.51
C VAL A 107 -14.06 40.66 67.95
N ASN A 108 -15.38 40.57 68.11
CA ASN A 108 -16.20 41.64 68.69
C ASN A 108 -16.61 41.29 70.13
N PRO A 109 -15.97 41.84 71.17
CA PRO A 109 -16.27 41.50 72.56
C PRO A 109 -17.70 41.87 72.99
N LEU A 110 -18.29 42.89 72.35
CA LEU A 110 -19.65 43.33 72.66
C LEU A 110 -20.70 42.27 72.28
N ASP A 111 -20.47 41.50 71.22
CA ASP A 111 -21.37 40.40 70.83
C ASP A 111 -21.32 39.25 71.85
N TYR A 112 -20.16 38.99 72.46
CA TYR A 112 -20.05 38.02 73.55
C TYR A 112 -20.78 38.52 74.81
N PHE A 113 -20.56 39.77 75.20
CA PHE A 113 -21.14 40.33 76.43
C PHE A 113 -22.66 40.52 76.34
N LEU A 114 -23.20 40.88 75.16
CA LEU A 114 -24.63 41.18 74.97
C LEU A 114 -25.44 39.98 74.47
N LYS A 115 -24.84 39.07 73.70
CA LYS A 115 -25.55 37.99 72.98
C LYS A 115 -24.99 36.59 73.25
N ASN A 116 -23.96 36.46 74.10
CA ASN A 116 -23.23 35.20 74.34
C ASN A 116 -22.73 34.52 73.03
N LYS A 117 -22.42 35.33 72.00
CA LYS A 117 -21.99 34.87 70.67
C LYS A 117 -20.57 35.33 70.37
N ILE A 118 -19.72 34.44 69.86
CA ILE A 118 -18.37 34.79 69.41
C ILE A 118 -18.39 35.04 67.91
N SER A 119 -18.42 36.33 67.54
CA SER A 119 -18.33 36.77 66.15
C SER A 119 -16.87 36.99 65.76
N VAL A 120 -16.31 36.11 64.92
CA VAL A 120 -14.98 36.26 64.34
C VAL A 120 -15.10 37.08 63.05
N HIS A 121 -14.63 38.32 63.08
CA HIS A 121 -14.74 39.21 61.92
C HIS A 121 -13.74 38.87 60.83
N ASN A 122 -12.50 38.59 61.20
CA ASN A 122 -11.42 38.25 60.28
C ASN A 122 -10.46 37.26 60.95
N LEU A 123 -10.05 36.25 60.18
CA LEU A 123 -8.95 35.35 60.49
C LEU A 123 -7.90 35.50 59.39
N SER A 124 -6.76 36.11 59.71
CA SER A 124 -5.68 36.35 58.76
C SER A 124 -4.46 35.53 59.15
N LEU A 125 -3.87 34.78 58.21
CA LEU A 125 -2.59 34.09 58.39
C LEU A 125 -1.60 34.52 57.30
N LYS A 126 -0.35 34.80 57.67
CA LYS A 126 0.70 35.22 56.73
C LYS A 126 1.92 34.31 56.75
N ASN A 127 2.51 34.14 55.57
CA ASN A 127 3.65 33.24 55.31
C ASN A 127 3.35 31.83 55.83
N VAL A 128 2.34 31.21 55.23
CA VAL A 128 1.80 29.93 55.68
C VAL A 128 2.45 28.78 54.91
N ALA A 129 2.87 27.74 55.60
CA ALA A 129 3.24 26.47 55.00
C ALA A 129 2.26 25.39 55.48
N VAL A 130 1.61 24.71 54.54
CA VAL A 130 0.65 23.63 54.80
C VAL A 130 1.19 22.33 54.19
N TYR A 131 1.30 21.29 55.01
CA TYR A 131 1.62 19.94 54.54
C TYR A 131 0.46 19.01 54.87
N ALA A 132 -0.48 18.90 53.94
CA ALA A 132 -1.63 18.01 54.05
C ALA A 132 -1.23 16.61 53.54
N TYR A 133 -1.16 15.65 54.45
CA TYR A 133 -0.69 14.30 54.17
C TYR A 133 -1.72 13.23 54.54
N ARG A 134 -1.97 12.29 53.63
CA ARG A 134 -2.74 11.08 53.90
C ARG A 134 -1.90 9.84 53.64
N ASN A 135 -1.79 9.00 54.65
CA ASN A 135 -0.99 7.78 54.54
C ASN A 135 -1.70 6.71 53.69
N LYS A 136 -0.99 5.61 53.38
CA LYS A 136 -1.53 4.49 52.59
C LYS A 136 -2.76 3.82 53.22
N THR A 137 -2.94 3.90 54.54
CA THR A 137 -4.11 3.34 55.24
C THR A 137 -5.30 4.29 55.27
N GLY A 138 -5.19 5.47 54.65
CA GLY A 138 -6.25 6.48 54.57
C GLY A 138 -6.35 7.41 55.79
N LYS A 139 -5.46 7.30 56.78
CA LYS A 139 -5.42 8.21 57.93
C LYS A 139 -4.71 9.50 57.55
N ALA A 140 -5.38 10.63 57.76
CA ALA A 140 -4.88 11.94 57.37
C ALA A 140 -4.28 12.73 58.54
N ASN A 141 -3.22 13.49 58.29
CA ASN A 141 -2.56 14.27 59.32
C ASN A 141 -3.35 15.52 59.76
N TRP A 142 -4.39 15.92 59.02
CA TRP A 142 -5.30 17.01 59.38
C TRP A 142 -6.48 16.56 60.27
N GLU A 143 -6.63 15.26 60.54
CA GLU A 143 -7.61 14.73 61.50
C GLU A 143 -7.11 14.91 62.95
N ILE A 144 -7.06 16.17 63.40
CA ILE A 144 -6.40 16.56 64.66
C ILE A 144 -7.36 16.98 65.78
N VAL A 145 -8.68 16.92 65.59
CA VAL A 145 -9.64 17.30 66.63
C VAL A 145 -10.06 16.06 67.41
N LYS A 146 -9.95 16.09 68.74
CA LYS A 146 -10.36 14.97 69.60
C LYS A 146 -11.88 14.78 69.51
N THR A 147 -12.33 13.62 69.06
CA THR A 147 -13.73 13.21 69.18
C THR A 147 -14.06 12.98 70.65
N SER A 148 -15.08 13.66 71.17
CA SER A 148 -15.58 13.45 72.53
C SER A 148 -16.15 12.04 72.65
N SER A 149 -15.41 11.12 73.26
CA SER A 149 -15.79 9.73 73.48
C SER A 149 -16.64 9.54 74.75
N ASP A 150 -17.70 10.33 74.90
CA ASP A 150 -18.72 10.12 75.94
C ASP A 150 -20.13 10.32 75.35
N THR A 151 -20.62 9.28 74.69
CA THR A 151 -22.05 8.98 74.62
C THR A 151 -22.29 7.72 75.44
N LEU A 152 -22.23 7.84 76.76
CA LEU A 152 -22.91 6.94 77.70
C LEU A 152 -23.58 7.80 78.78
N ALA A 153 -24.81 7.42 79.10
CA ALA A 153 -25.76 8.18 79.91
C ALA A 153 -25.18 8.65 81.26
N VAL A 154 -25.40 9.93 81.59
CA VAL A 154 -25.44 10.39 82.99
C VAL A 154 -26.59 11.37 83.15
N GLU A 155 -27.35 11.09 84.19
CA GLU A 155 -28.54 11.77 84.69
C GLU A 155 -28.29 13.25 85.01
N LYS A 156 -29.40 14.00 85.05
CA LYS A 156 -29.45 15.37 85.54
C LYS A 156 -28.86 15.43 86.95
N ASP A 157 -27.75 16.13 87.10
CA ASP A 157 -27.39 16.70 88.39
C ASP A 157 -26.97 18.16 88.28
N THR A 158 -27.40 18.90 89.30
CA THR A 158 -27.65 20.34 89.26
C THR A 158 -26.41 21.11 89.68
N ILE A 159 -25.47 21.30 88.77
CA ILE A 159 -24.39 22.30 88.88
C ILE A 159 -24.20 22.90 87.48
N PRO A 160 -24.32 24.23 87.28
CA PRO A 160 -24.08 24.82 85.97
C PRO A 160 -22.59 24.77 85.65
N GLN A 161 -22.14 23.70 84.99
CA GLN A 161 -21.01 23.81 84.09
C GLN A 161 -21.46 24.66 82.91
N ASN A 162 -20.90 25.87 82.77
CA ASN A 162 -21.07 26.69 81.59
C ASN A 162 -20.60 25.90 80.36
N LYS A 163 -21.52 25.18 79.71
CA LYS A 163 -21.33 24.67 78.36
C LYS A 163 -21.09 25.88 77.46
N PHE A 164 -19.93 25.90 76.82
CA PHE A 164 -19.55 26.92 75.86
C PHE A 164 -20.36 26.70 74.58
N ASP A 165 -21.63 27.14 74.58
CA ASP A 165 -22.59 26.98 73.48
C ASP A 165 -22.56 28.18 72.52
N SER A 166 -21.35 28.67 72.21
CA SER A 166 -21.16 29.86 71.37
C SER A 166 -21.06 29.46 69.89
N GLU A 167 -22.02 29.91 69.09
CA GLU A 167 -21.95 29.83 67.62
C GLU A 167 -20.78 30.71 67.13
N ILE A 168 -19.70 30.09 66.65
CA ILE A 168 -18.56 30.80 66.05
C ILE A 168 -18.95 31.17 64.61
N ASP A 169 -19.05 32.47 64.36
CA ASP A 169 -19.45 33.02 63.06
C ASP A 169 -18.24 33.74 62.43
N ILE A 170 -17.62 33.12 61.43
CA ILE A 170 -16.43 33.64 60.73
C ILE A 170 -16.89 34.38 59.47
N ARG A 171 -16.60 35.69 59.41
CA ARG A 171 -17.02 36.54 58.27
C ARG A 171 -15.96 36.67 57.18
N GLN A 172 -14.69 36.59 57.52
CA GLN A 172 -13.59 36.74 56.57
C GLN A 172 -12.41 35.84 56.95
N VAL A 173 -11.78 35.23 55.94
CA VAL A 173 -10.54 34.47 56.08
C VAL A 173 -9.55 34.96 55.03
N GLU A 174 -8.33 35.25 55.45
CA GLU A 174 -7.26 35.72 54.58
C GLU A 174 -6.02 34.86 54.82
N LEU A 175 -5.48 34.28 53.76
CA LEU A 175 -4.21 33.58 53.78
C LEU A 175 -3.27 34.27 52.79
N GLU A 176 -2.10 34.69 53.24
CA GLU A 176 -1.10 35.38 52.42
C GLU A 176 0.19 34.56 52.34
N HIS A 177 0.78 34.47 51.15
CA HIS A 177 2.01 33.73 50.88
C HIS A 177 1.96 32.26 51.35
N VAL A 178 0.93 31.54 50.93
CA VAL A 178 0.69 30.14 51.29
C VAL A 178 1.48 29.21 50.36
N ASN A 179 2.30 28.34 50.94
CA ASN A 179 2.85 27.19 50.24
C ASN A 179 2.14 25.94 50.74
N LEU A 180 1.37 25.29 49.86
CA LEU A 180 0.59 24.10 50.19
C LEU A 180 1.13 22.89 49.45
N ILE A 181 1.34 21.80 50.18
CA ILE A 181 1.62 20.49 49.62
C ILE A 181 0.50 19.55 50.08
N PHE A 182 -0.07 18.83 49.13
CA PHE A 182 -1.05 17.77 49.35
C PHE A 182 -0.44 16.44 48.87
N ASP A 183 -0.03 15.57 49.79
CA ASP A 183 0.54 14.24 49.52
C ASP A 183 -0.43 13.15 50.00
N ASP A 184 -1.17 12.57 49.05
CA ASP A 184 -2.14 11.52 49.31
C ASP A 184 -1.66 10.18 48.75
N ARG A 185 -1.01 9.41 49.64
CA ARG A 185 -0.42 8.12 49.28
C ARG A 185 -1.43 6.99 49.14
N ASN A 186 -2.69 7.20 49.53
CA ASN A 186 -3.75 6.21 49.33
C ASN A 186 -4.23 6.22 47.88
N THR A 187 -4.44 7.41 47.31
CA THR A 187 -4.92 7.59 45.93
C THR A 187 -3.84 7.97 44.93
N GLU A 188 -2.57 8.00 45.35
CA GLU A 188 -1.40 8.38 44.55
C GLU A 188 -1.53 9.77 43.92
N VAL A 189 -2.02 10.73 44.70
CA VAL A 189 -2.18 12.13 44.29
C VAL A 189 -1.16 12.97 45.02
N TYR A 190 -0.37 13.74 44.28
CA TYR A 190 0.55 14.72 44.83
C TYR A 190 0.32 16.08 44.17
N SER A 191 0.03 17.10 44.98
CA SER A 191 -0.16 18.47 44.51
C SER A 191 0.69 19.44 45.32
N ARG A 192 1.25 20.44 44.64
CA ARG A 192 1.97 21.54 45.27
C ARG A 192 1.49 22.86 44.70
N ILE A 193 1.12 23.78 45.58
CA ILE A 193 0.73 25.15 45.26
C ILE A 193 1.77 26.06 45.89
N ASP A 194 2.49 26.80 45.06
CA ASP A 194 3.51 27.76 45.49
C ASP A 194 2.93 29.18 45.55
N ASP A 195 3.23 29.86 46.65
CA ASP A 195 2.96 31.28 46.89
C ASP A 195 1.53 31.69 46.51
N ALA A 196 0.56 31.11 47.22
CA ALA A 196 -0.85 31.37 47.03
C ALA A 196 -1.40 32.39 48.03
N ASP A 197 -2.24 33.29 47.54
CA ASP A 197 -3.06 34.18 48.34
C ASP A 197 -4.52 33.73 48.23
N LEU A 198 -5.23 33.68 49.36
CA LEU A 198 -6.63 33.32 49.42
C LEU A 198 -7.38 34.29 50.32
N ARG A 199 -8.43 34.91 49.79
CA ARG A 199 -9.41 35.68 50.57
C ARG A 199 -10.78 35.08 50.41
N LEU A 200 -11.42 34.80 51.53
CA LEU A 200 -12.79 34.31 51.61
C LEU A 200 -13.63 35.32 52.39
N LYS A 201 -14.78 35.72 51.85
CA LYS A 201 -15.77 36.56 52.54
C LYS A 201 -17.06 35.78 52.67
N LEU A 202 -17.45 35.46 53.90
CA LEU A 202 -18.64 34.67 54.22
C LEU A 202 -19.74 35.58 54.79
N ALA A 203 -20.94 35.46 54.25
CA ALA A 203 -22.15 35.98 54.87
C ALA A 203 -23.16 34.85 55.03
N LEU A 204 -23.38 34.43 56.27
CA LEU A 204 -24.29 33.34 56.62
C LEU A 204 -25.59 33.95 57.16
N THR A 205 -26.66 33.95 56.36
CA THR A 205 -28.00 34.35 56.80
C THR A 205 -28.94 33.14 56.82
N LYS A 206 -30.07 33.25 57.53
CA LYS A 206 -31.04 32.15 57.64
C LYS A 206 -31.71 31.92 56.28
N GLY A 207 -31.33 30.85 55.58
CA GLY A 207 -31.88 30.45 54.28
C GLY A 207 -30.96 30.74 53.08
N ALA A 208 -30.20 31.84 53.11
CA ALA A 208 -29.25 32.20 52.06
C ALA A 208 -27.83 32.39 52.62
N SER A 209 -26.84 31.92 51.89
CA SER A 209 -25.42 32.14 52.21
C SER A 209 -24.72 32.73 51.01
N SER A 210 -23.77 33.65 51.22
CA SER A 210 -22.85 34.08 50.17
C SER A 210 -21.40 33.83 50.56
N LEU A 211 -20.59 33.49 49.57
CA LEU A 211 -19.18 33.22 49.68
C LEU A 211 -18.46 33.95 48.54
N GLY A 212 -17.78 35.04 48.86
CA GLY A 212 -16.80 35.66 47.96
C GLY A 212 -15.48 34.92 48.08
N VAL A 213 -14.89 34.54 46.95
CA VAL A 213 -13.59 33.86 46.85
C VAL A 213 -12.68 34.67 45.94
N GLU A 214 -11.49 34.97 46.42
CA GLU A 214 -10.37 35.52 45.65
C GLU A 214 -9.15 34.64 45.93
N PHE A 215 -8.61 34.01 44.89
CA PHE A 215 -7.47 33.10 44.98
C PHE A 215 -6.46 33.44 43.90
N GLU A 216 -5.19 33.55 44.26
CA GLU A 216 -4.09 33.74 43.32
C GLU A 216 -2.94 32.81 43.68
N ASN A 217 -2.18 32.32 42.71
CA ASN A 217 -0.94 31.59 42.99
C ASN A 217 0.10 31.76 41.87
N LYS A 218 1.38 31.50 42.20
CA LYS A 218 2.47 31.54 41.21
C LYS A 218 2.63 30.24 40.42
N ASN A 219 2.47 29.09 41.09
CA ASN A 219 2.62 27.78 40.44
C ASN A 219 1.73 26.71 41.08
N ILE A 220 1.09 25.90 40.25
CA ILE A 220 0.47 24.62 40.62
C ILE A 220 1.25 23.49 39.93
N LEU A 221 1.66 22.51 40.72
CA LEU A 221 2.18 21.24 40.26
C LEU A 221 1.21 20.14 40.70
N PHE A 222 0.77 19.30 39.76
CA PHE A 222 -0.15 18.19 40.03
C PHE A 222 0.33 16.89 39.38
N TRP A 223 0.43 15.85 40.20
CA TRP A 223 0.80 14.49 39.85
C TRP A 223 -0.32 13.54 40.28
N GLN A 224 -0.67 12.59 39.42
CA GLN A 224 -1.59 11.52 39.76
C GLN A 224 -1.12 10.22 39.11
N GLN A 225 -1.06 9.13 39.90
CA GLN A 225 -0.72 7.79 39.41
C GLN A 225 0.62 7.73 38.61
N GLY A 226 1.60 8.52 39.03
CA GLY A 226 2.94 8.57 38.40
C GLY A 226 3.08 9.49 37.18
N GLU A 227 2.01 10.13 36.72
CA GLU A 227 2.05 11.11 35.61
C GLU A 227 1.98 12.55 36.12
N LEU A 228 2.88 13.41 35.61
CA LEU A 228 2.83 14.86 35.80
C LEU A 228 1.80 15.45 34.83
N LEU A 229 0.67 15.93 35.37
CA LEU A 229 -0.43 16.45 34.56
C LEU A 229 -0.42 17.98 34.45
N ILE A 230 0.03 18.68 35.49
CA ILE A 230 0.07 20.16 35.55
C ILE A 230 1.42 20.61 36.12
N ASN A 231 2.08 21.56 35.46
CA ASN A 231 3.31 22.20 35.93
C ASN A 231 3.38 23.64 35.43
N LYS A 232 3.87 24.58 36.24
CA LYS A 232 4.04 26.00 35.89
C LYS A 232 2.73 26.68 35.47
N VAL A 233 1.67 26.44 36.24
CA VAL A 233 0.37 27.09 36.02
C VAL A 233 0.12 28.13 37.10
N ALA A 234 0.06 29.39 36.69
CA ALA A 234 -0.41 30.51 37.50
C ALA A 234 -1.92 30.66 37.32
N VAL A 235 -2.65 30.73 38.43
CA VAL A 235 -4.11 30.87 38.44
C VAL A 235 -4.50 32.09 39.25
N PHE A 236 -5.43 32.88 38.73
CA PHE A 236 -6.19 33.87 39.49
C PHE A 236 -7.68 33.54 39.34
N LEU A 237 -8.37 33.28 40.44
CA LEU A 237 -9.79 32.98 40.51
C LEU A 237 -10.48 34.01 41.40
N GLN A 238 -11.50 34.65 40.85
CA GLN A 238 -12.41 35.50 41.61
C GLN A 238 -13.83 35.02 41.36
N THR A 239 -14.64 34.80 42.40
CA THR A 239 -16.04 34.39 42.25
C THR A 239 -16.88 34.76 43.46
N ASP A 240 -18.13 35.14 43.23
CA ASP A 240 -19.15 35.31 44.26
C ASP A 240 -20.15 34.16 44.14
N ILE A 241 -20.20 33.29 45.15
CA ILE A 241 -21.09 32.12 45.19
C ILE A 241 -22.24 32.43 46.14
N GLU A 242 -23.46 32.47 45.63
CA GLU A 242 -24.68 32.52 46.44
C GLU A 242 -25.30 31.12 46.54
N VAL A 243 -25.71 30.73 47.75
CA VAL A 243 -26.31 29.42 48.02
C VAL A 243 -27.65 29.62 48.70
N ASP A 244 -28.72 29.23 48.01
CA ASP A 244 -30.05 29.05 48.61
C ASP A 244 -30.15 27.62 49.15
N ARG A 245 -30.14 27.52 50.48
CA ARG A 245 -30.14 26.21 51.16
C ARG A 245 -31.49 25.51 51.08
N SER A 246 -32.58 26.23 50.82
CA SER A 246 -33.93 25.66 50.74
C SER A 246 -34.15 24.95 49.40
N THR A 247 -33.61 25.51 48.32
CA THR A 247 -33.74 24.97 46.96
C THR A 247 -32.49 24.22 46.48
N ALA A 248 -31.42 24.20 47.30
CA ALA A 248 -30.10 23.68 46.94
C ALA A 248 -29.56 24.27 45.62
N LEU A 249 -29.89 25.55 45.38
CA LEU A 249 -29.44 26.33 44.23
C LEU A 249 -28.16 27.08 44.58
N TRP A 250 -27.15 26.93 43.72
CA TRP A 250 -25.86 27.57 43.83
C TRP A 250 -25.72 28.49 42.63
N THR A 251 -25.56 29.78 42.86
CA THR A 251 -25.43 30.79 41.81
C THR A 251 -24.00 31.33 41.82
N LEU A 252 -23.31 31.13 40.71
CA LEU A 252 -21.97 31.67 40.45
C LEU A 252 -22.12 33.04 39.77
N LYS A 253 -21.70 34.10 40.45
CA LYS A 253 -21.67 35.48 39.96
C LYS A 253 -20.25 36.01 39.92
N ASN A 254 -19.99 36.95 39.01
CA ASN A 254 -18.70 37.63 38.85
C ASN A 254 -17.50 36.67 38.81
N THR A 255 -17.70 35.47 38.27
CA THR A 255 -16.67 34.43 38.25
C THR A 255 -15.70 34.70 37.11
N GLY A 256 -14.50 35.17 37.44
CA GLY A 256 -13.38 35.29 36.52
C GLY A 256 -12.29 34.28 36.87
N LEU A 257 -11.92 33.43 35.92
CA LEU A 257 -10.80 32.50 36.02
C LEU A 257 -9.72 32.92 35.02
N THR A 258 -8.55 33.27 35.51
CA THR A 258 -7.38 33.59 34.70
C THR A 258 -6.35 32.48 34.84
N ILE A 259 -5.96 31.87 33.73
CA ILE A 259 -4.93 30.82 33.68
C ILE A 259 -3.80 31.31 32.78
N ASN A 260 -2.58 31.43 33.32
CA ASN A 260 -1.40 31.91 32.58
C ASN A 260 -1.65 33.20 31.77
N GLY A 261 -2.45 34.13 32.33
CA GLY A 261 -2.79 35.41 31.69
C GLY A 261 -4.04 35.41 30.81
N ILE A 262 -4.71 34.27 30.64
CA ILE A 262 -5.94 34.15 29.83
C ILE A 262 -7.16 34.16 30.74
N ARG A 263 -8.01 35.20 30.63
CA ARG A 263 -9.21 35.36 31.45
C ARG A 263 -10.44 34.74 30.79
N MET A 264 -11.16 33.93 31.55
CA MET A 264 -12.45 33.32 31.20
C MET A 264 -13.48 33.69 32.27
N ASP A 265 -14.66 34.15 31.84
CA ASP A 265 -15.78 34.41 32.74
C ASP A 265 -16.74 33.21 32.73
N VAL A 266 -17.20 32.75 33.89
CA VAL A 266 -18.09 31.57 34.03
C VAL A 266 -19.22 31.83 35.04
N ASN A 267 -20.38 32.24 34.55
CA ASN A 267 -21.50 32.61 35.42
C ASN A 267 -22.69 31.68 35.21
N GLY A 268 -23.49 31.44 36.25
CA GLY A 268 -24.70 30.63 36.10
C GLY A 268 -25.14 29.93 37.36
N GLU A 269 -25.95 28.89 37.19
CA GLU A 269 -26.62 28.18 38.27
C GLU A 269 -26.31 26.69 38.25
N LEU A 270 -26.12 26.14 39.45
CA LEU A 270 -26.02 24.71 39.71
C LEU A 270 -27.09 24.33 40.73
N ARG A 271 -27.92 23.34 40.42
CA ARG A 271 -28.97 22.87 41.31
C ARG A 271 -28.75 21.41 41.65
N ARG A 272 -28.49 21.12 42.91
CA ARG A 272 -28.32 19.73 43.36
C ARG A 272 -29.68 19.09 43.58
N ASP A 273 -29.92 17.96 42.91
CA ASP A 273 -31.07 17.09 43.17
C ASP A 273 -30.61 15.82 43.88
N THR A 274 -30.98 15.71 45.16
CA THR A 274 -30.62 14.59 46.02
C THR A 274 -31.43 13.32 45.71
N VAL A 275 -32.62 13.44 45.09
CA VAL A 275 -33.47 12.30 44.74
C VAL A 275 -32.94 11.61 43.48
N THR A 276 -32.68 12.39 42.43
CA THR A 276 -32.17 11.84 41.15
C THR A 276 -30.65 11.62 41.17
N LYS A 277 -29.95 12.09 42.20
CA LYS A 277 -28.48 12.13 42.31
C LYS A 277 -27.85 12.83 41.12
N THR A 278 -28.46 13.93 40.67
CA THR A 278 -27.97 14.75 39.56
C THR A 278 -27.74 16.19 40.00
N VAL A 279 -26.98 16.92 39.19
CA VAL A 279 -26.80 18.36 39.31
C VAL A 279 -27.31 18.99 38.03
N GLY A 280 -28.39 19.77 38.12
CA GLY A 280 -28.85 20.61 37.02
C GLY A 280 -27.86 21.75 36.82
N MET A 281 -27.37 21.93 35.60
CA MET A 281 -26.38 22.93 35.23
C MET A 281 -27.00 23.89 34.23
N ASN A 282 -26.81 25.19 34.47
CA ASN A 282 -27.09 26.26 33.51
C ASN A 282 -25.96 27.28 33.64
N LEU A 283 -24.82 26.98 33.00
CA LEU A 283 -23.64 27.81 33.04
C LEU A 283 -23.43 28.50 31.69
N LYS A 284 -23.09 29.78 31.73
CA LYS A 284 -22.61 30.56 30.59
C LYS A 284 -21.14 30.83 30.80
N TYR A 285 -20.34 30.54 29.77
CA TYR A 285 -18.92 30.80 29.80
C TYR A 285 -18.52 31.65 28.61
N GLY A 286 -17.47 32.46 28.79
CA GLY A 286 -16.95 33.33 27.75
C GLY A 286 -15.47 33.61 27.97
N LEU A 287 -14.71 33.65 26.89
CA LEU A 287 -13.32 34.07 26.92
C LEU A 287 -13.25 35.60 26.83
N HIS A 288 -12.56 36.23 27.76
CA HIS A 288 -12.23 37.64 27.69
C HIS A 288 -10.89 37.79 26.96
N ALA A 289 -10.88 37.49 25.66
CA ALA A 289 -9.71 37.66 24.80
C ALA A 289 -9.84 38.99 24.03
N PRO A 290 -9.11 40.05 24.39
CA PRO A 290 -9.24 41.34 23.72
C PRO A 290 -8.60 41.35 22.32
N SER A 291 -7.84 40.32 21.93
CA SER A 291 -7.15 40.28 20.63
C SER A 291 -6.86 38.87 20.11
N MET A 292 -6.68 38.75 18.79
CA MET A 292 -6.22 37.54 18.10
C MET A 292 -4.85 37.05 18.59
N GLU A 293 -3.97 37.96 19.02
CA GLU A 293 -2.65 37.63 19.56
C GLU A 293 -2.75 36.75 20.81
N THR A 294 -3.71 37.05 21.69
CA THR A 294 -3.98 36.25 22.89
C THR A 294 -4.39 34.82 22.53
N VAL A 295 -5.23 34.64 21.49
CA VAL A 295 -5.69 33.32 21.03
C VAL A 295 -4.58 32.54 20.35
N MET A 296 -3.74 33.19 19.54
CA MET A 296 -2.58 32.52 18.90
C MET A 296 -1.57 32.01 19.93
N ASN A 297 -1.37 32.74 21.04
CA ASN A 297 -0.52 32.31 22.14
C ASN A 297 -1.06 31.09 22.91
N MET A 298 -2.36 30.73 22.73
CA MET A 298 -2.94 29.49 23.26
C MET A 298 -2.55 28.26 22.43
N ILE A 299 -2.15 28.43 21.17
CA ILE A 299 -1.75 27.31 20.32
C ILE A 299 -0.39 26.79 20.83
N PRO A 300 -0.24 25.48 21.09
CA PRO A 300 1.02 24.92 21.55
C PRO A 300 2.18 25.22 20.61
N GLU A 301 3.37 25.42 21.17
CA GLU A 301 4.62 25.66 20.42
C GLU A 301 4.92 24.56 19.39
N ALA A 302 4.41 23.34 19.61
CA ALA A 302 4.54 22.22 18.69
C ALA A 302 3.96 22.51 17.29
N TYR A 303 2.99 23.42 17.20
CA TYR A 303 2.30 23.75 15.95
C TYR A 303 2.60 25.17 15.47
N VAL A 304 2.91 26.09 16.37
CA VAL A 304 3.20 27.51 16.05
C VAL A 304 4.40 27.97 16.86
N LYS A 305 5.49 28.36 16.19
CA LYS A 305 6.67 28.93 16.88
C LYS A 305 6.29 30.26 17.53
N ARG A 306 6.41 30.36 18.85
CA ARG A 306 6.08 31.57 19.62
C ARG A 306 7.06 32.72 19.32
N GLY A 307 6.55 33.96 19.39
CA GLY A 307 7.37 35.18 19.35
C GLY A 307 7.73 35.73 17.98
N GLN A 308 7.19 35.18 16.88
CA GLN A 308 7.45 35.66 15.52
C GLN A 308 6.18 36.08 14.77
N ILE A 309 5.01 36.20 15.43
CA ILE A 309 3.75 36.54 14.75
C ILE A 309 3.13 37.74 15.45
N SER A 310 2.89 38.82 14.70
CA SER A 310 2.04 39.92 15.13
C SER A 310 0.64 39.69 14.60
N ALA A 311 -0.38 39.68 15.48
CA ALA A 311 -1.77 39.50 15.08
C ALA A 311 -2.68 40.58 15.69
N LYS A 312 -3.64 41.05 14.91
CA LYS A 312 -4.69 42.00 15.33
C LYS A 312 -6.06 41.42 15.00
N GLY A 313 -7.11 41.97 15.59
CA GLY A 313 -8.49 41.53 15.36
C GLY A 313 -9.20 41.18 16.66
N GLU A 314 -10.53 41.24 16.64
CA GLU A 314 -11.38 40.94 17.78
C GLU A 314 -11.81 39.47 17.73
N VAL A 315 -11.67 38.76 18.86
CA VAL A 315 -12.11 37.37 18.99
C VAL A 315 -13.08 37.26 20.15
N LYS A 316 -14.29 36.77 19.86
CA LYS A 316 -15.31 36.47 20.85
C LYS A 316 -15.53 34.97 20.91
N VAL A 317 -15.28 34.37 22.07
CA VAL A 317 -15.59 32.96 22.33
C VAL A 317 -16.57 32.91 23.49
N ASN A 318 -17.72 32.27 23.30
CA ASN A 318 -18.68 32.03 24.37
C ASN A 318 -19.45 30.74 24.15
N GLY A 319 -20.16 30.29 25.18
CA GLY A 319 -20.94 29.08 25.13
C GLY A 319 -21.76 28.85 26.38
N THR A 320 -22.54 27.78 26.36
CA THR A 320 -23.38 27.35 27.48
C THR A 320 -23.19 25.88 27.79
N LEU A 321 -23.40 25.53 29.05
CA LEU A 321 -23.47 24.18 29.57
C LEU A 321 -24.82 24.02 30.25
N GLU A 322 -25.73 23.27 29.60
CA GLU A 322 -27.13 23.21 30.00
C GLU A 322 -27.61 21.76 30.14
N GLY A 323 -28.26 21.45 31.26
CA GLY A 323 -28.86 20.13 31.52
C GLY A 323 -28.31 19.46 32.77
N ASN A 324 -28.66 18.18 32.96
CA ASN A 324 -28.31 17.45 34.18
C ASN A 324 -27.00 16.69 34.01
N TYR A 325 -26.13 16.79 35.01
CA TYR A 325 -24.92 16.00 35.15
C TYR A 325 -25.08 14.99 36.28
N GLY A 326 -24.75 13.72 36.03
CA GLY A 326 -24.81 12.64 37.02
C GLY A 326 -25.84 11.57 36.66
N ASN A 327 -25.71 10.39 37.28
CA ASN A 327 -26.55 9.20 37.00
C ASN A 327 -26.68 8.88 35.49
N LYS A 328 -25.54 8.82 34.78
CA LYS A 328 -25.44 8.60 33.32
C LYS A 328 -26.07 9.71 32.45
N GLN A 329 -26.44 10.85 33.02
CA GLN A 329 -26.83 12.04 32.27
C GLN A 329 -25.63 12.98 32.09
N LEU A 330 -25.55 13.58 30.91
CA LEU A 330 -24.56 14.58 30.55
C LEU A 330 -25.29 15.84 30.05
N PRO A 331 -24.82 17.04 30.45
CA PRO A 331 -25.36 18.29 29.92
C PRO A 331 -24.98 18.49 28.44
N ALA A 332 -25.79 19.26 27.73
CA ALA A 332 -25.47 19.74 26.40
C ALA A 332 -24.48 20.90 26.47
N ILE A 333 -23.64 21.02 25.45
CA ILE A 333 -22.59 22.02 25.34
C ILE A 333 -22.83 22.82 24.07
N SER A 334 -22.89 24.14 24.18
CA SER A 334 -22.83 25.06 23.03
C SER A 334 -21.51 25.80 23.02
N LEU A 335 -20.97 26.07 21.83
CA LEU A 335 -19.76 26.87 21.63
C LEU A 335 -19.94 27.76 20.40
N ASN A 336 -19.73 29.05 20.57
CA ASN A 336 -19.76 30.07 19.54
C ASN A 336 -18.42 30.81 19.51
N ILE A 337 -17.80 30.85 18.33
CA ILE A 337 -16.54 31.53 18.07
C ILE A 337 -16.79 32.53 16.95
N LYS A 338 -16.52 33.80 17.22
CA LYS A 338 -16.59 34.86 16.24
C LYS A 338 -15.26 35.61 16.19
N ILE A 339 -14.67 35.68 15.00
CA ILE A 339 -13.44 36.41 14.72
C ILE A 339 -13.81 37.47 13.69
N ASN A 340 -13.58 38.75 14.01
CA ASN A 340 -13.88 39.86 13.12
C ASN A 340 -12.59 40.57 12.72
N ASP A 341 -12.41 40.79 11.42
CA ASP A 341 -11.36 41.64 10.83
C ASP A 341 -9.95 41.37 11.38
N ALA A 342 -9.61 40.09 11.55
CA ALA A 342 -8.30 39.71 12.06
C ALA A 342 -7.23 39.80 10.98
N SER A 343 -6.03 40.24 11.36
CA SER A 343 -4.86 40.26 10.49
C SER A 343 -3.68 39.64 11.22
N ALA A 344 -2.76 39.02 10.50
CA ALA A 344 -1.58 38.41 11.11
C ALA A 344 -0.38 38.46 10.18
N ARG A 345 0.82 38.65 10.72
CA ARG A 345 2.07 38.68 9.94
C ARG A 345 3.20 38.02 10.71
N TYR A 346 3.97 37.18 10.03
CA TYR A 346 5.21 36.62 10.56
C TYR A 346 6.37 37.64 10.43
N GLU A 347 7.18 37.76 11.47
CA GLU A 347 8.41 38.55 11.45
C GLU A 347 9.39 37.99 10.41
N GLY A 348 9.90 38.86 9.53
CA GLY A 348 10.85 38.50 8.47
C GLY A 348 10.22 37.94 7.19
N LEU A 349 8.91 37.66 7.15
CA LEU A 349 8.21 37.29 5.92
C LEU A 349 7.59 38.52 5.23
N PRO A 350 7.59 38.58 3.89
CA PRO A 350 7.15 39.76 3.13
C PRO A 350 5.63 39.96 3.15
N TYR A 351 4.85 38.90 3.41
CA TYR A 351 3.39 38.91 3.33
C TYR A 351 2.75 38.40 4.62
N GLY A 352 1.51 38.83 4.85
CA GLY A 352 0.68 38.42 5.98
C GLY A 352 -0.75 38.12 5.52
N ILE A 353 -1.61 37.89 6.50
CA ILE A 353 -3.06 37.82 6.38
C ILE A 353 -3.59 39.24 6.55
N ASP A 354 -4.31 39.75 5.56
CA ASP A 354 -4.85 41.11 5.54
C ASP A 354 -6.21 41.18 6.24
N ASN A 355 -7.08 40.19 5.98
CA ASN A 355 -8.36 40.03 6.68
C ASN A 355 -8.67 38.54 6.92
N PHE A 356 -9.11 38.20 8.12
CA PHE A 356 -9.61 36.91 8.52
C PHE A 356 -10.85 37.10 9.38
N THR A 357 -11.99 36.64 8.87
CA THR A 357 -13.28 36.65 9.57
C THR A 357 -13.83 35.24 9.62
N ALA A 358 -14.30 34.80 10.79
CA ALA A 358 -14.91 33.50 10.97
C ALA A 358 -16.08 33.56 11.95
N ASP A 359 -17.20 32.92 11.63
CA ASP A 359 -18.35 32.75 12.54
C ASP A 359 -18.69 31.26 12.61
N PHE A 360 -18.37 30.65 13.74
CA PHE A 360 -18.55 29.23 14.00
C PHE A 360 -19.49 29.04 15.20
N GLU A 361 -20.45 28.15 15.03
CA GLU A 361 -21.42 27.77 16.05
C GLU A 361 -21.50 26.24 16.13
N SER A 362 -21.54 25.71 17.34
CA SER A 362 -21.71 24.28 17.58
C SER A 362 -22.62 24.04 18.77
N TYR A 363 -23.36 22.94 18.69
CA TYR A 363 -24.20 22.44 19.77
C TYR A 363 -24.08 20.92 19.81
N ILE A 364 -23.70 20.40 20.97
CA ILE A 364 -23.46 18.97 21.19
C ILE A 364 -24.31 18.52 22.37
N ASP A 365 -25.24 17.61 22.11
CA ASP A 365 -26.04 16.93 23.12
C ASP A 365 -25.74 15.43 23.06
N LEU A 366 -24.85 14.98 23.96
CA LEU A 366 -24.43 13.59 24.06
C LEU A 366 -25.58 12.65 24.44
N MET A 367 -26.66 13.17 25.03
CA MET A 367 -27.87 12.41 25.33
C MET A 367 -28.81 12.26 24.13
N ARG A 368 -28.48 12.91 23.00
CA ARG A 368 -29.23 12.86 21.73
C ARG A 368 -30.71 13.26 21.86
N ARG A 369 -31.03 14.17 22.79
CA ARG A 369 -32.39 14.70 22.95
C ARG A 369 -32.67 15.76 21.89
N ASN A 370 -31.66 16.56 21.58
CA ASN A 370 -31.65 17.56 20.51
C ASN A 370 -30.61 17.21 19.43
N PRO A 371 -30.83 17.61 18.17
CA PRO A 371 -29.86 17.42 17.09
C PRO A 371 -28.52 18.12 17.40
N SER A 372 -27.42 17.36 17.36
CA SER A 372 -26.07 17.92 17.49
C SER A 372 -25.53 18.34 16.14
N PHE A 373 -24.93 19.52 16.06
CA PHE A 373 -24.43 20.09 14.81
C PHE A 373 -23.15 20.91 15.00
N LEU A 374 -22.42 21.08 13.88
CA LEU A 374 -21.33 22.04 13.71
C LEU A 374 -21.70 22.94 12.54
N ASN A 375 -21.55 24.26 12.69
CA ASN A 375 -21.98 25.23 11.69
C ASN A 375 -20.96 26.36 11.56
N LEU A 376 -20.17 26.33 10.49
CA LEU A 376 -19.31 27.42 10.05
C LEU A 376 -20.11 28.30 9.10
N LYS A 377 -20.66 29.41 9.60
CA LYS A 377 -21.53 30.31 8.84
C LYS A 377 -20.75 31.10 7.78
N ILE A 378 -19.52 31.48 8.13
CA ILE A 378 -18.60 32.14 7.22
C ILE A 378 -17.17 31.87 7.67
N LEU A 379 -16.31 31.69 6.68
CA LEU A 379 -14.86 31.77 6.76
C LEU A 379 -14.42 32.65 5.60
N HIS A 380 -13.99 33.87 5.90
CA HIS A 380 -13.43 34.79 4.93
C HIS A 380 -11.95 34.99 5.25
N PHE A 381 -11.08 34.60 4.34
CA PHE A 381 -9.66 34.83 4.40
C PHE A 381 -9.26 35.68 3.20
N GLU A 382 -8.51 36.74 3.44
CA GLU A 382 -7.95 37.64 2.44
C GLU A 382 -6.49 37.92 2.79
N GLY A 383 -5.63 37.75 1.80
CA GLY A 383 -4.21 38.10 1.86
C GLY A 383 -3.72 38.50 0.47
N VAL A 384 -2.41 38.61 0.30
CA VAL A 384 -1.82 39.03 -0.97
C VAL A 384 -2.21 38.07 -2.10
N HIS A 385 -3.01 38.57 -3.04
CA HIS A 385 -3.55 37.83 -4.20
C HIS A 385 -4.26 36.51 -3.84
N THR A 386 -4.74 36.37 -2.60
CA THR A 386 -5.40 35.18 -2.10
C THR A 386 -6.69 35.56 -1.39
N LYS A 387 -7.81 34.96 -1.80
CA LYS A 387 -9.12 35.12 -1.18
C LYS A 387 -9.80 33.76 -1.06
N ILE A 388 -10.32 33.43 0.11
CA ILE A 388 -11.07 32.20 0.37
C ILE A 388 -12.35 32.60 1.11
N LEU A 389 -13.49 32.20 0.58
CA LEU A 389 -14.80 32.32 1.18
C LEU A 389 -15.36 30.91 1.32
N ALA A 390 -15.73 30.49 2.52
CA ALA A 390 -16.33 29.18 2.73
C ALA A 390 -17.39 29.18 3.83
N ASP A 391 -18.35 28.29 3.71
CA ASP A 391 -19.33 27.94 4.74
C ASP A 391 -19.51 26.43 4.78
N ALA A 392 -19.75 25.89 5.97
CA ALA A 392 -19.91 24.45 6.14
C ALA A 392 -20.88 24.13 7.27
N LYS A 393 -21.71 23.11 7.06
CA LYS A 393 -22.65 22.61 8.07
C LYS A 393 -22.52 21.10 8.20
N VAL A 394 -22.41 20.62 9.42
CA VAL A 394 -22.40 19.20 9.76
C VAL A 394 -23.59 18.92 10.69
N GLU A 395 -24.53 18.12 10.20
CA GLU A 395 -25.72 17.69 10.95
C GLU A 395 -25.61 16.20 11.31
N ASP A 396 -26.47 15.71 12.22
CA ASP A 396 -26.45 14.32 12.70
C ASP A 396 -25.08 13.86 13.25
N LEU A 397 -24.36 14.77 13.92
CA LEU A 397 -22.95 14.61 14.31
C LEU A 397 -22.64 13.30 15.07
N LEU A 398 -23.58 12.83 15.90
CA LEU A 398 -23.39 11.68 16.78
C LEU A 398 -23.86 10.34 16.17
N ILE A 399 -24.36 10.33 14.93
CA ILE A 399 -24.86 9.12 14.23
C ILE A 399 -24.07 8.89 12.94
N ASP A 400 -24.52 9.46 11.82
CA ASP A 400 -23.83 9.42 10.52
C ASP A 400 -23.80 10.85 9.97
N PRO A 401 -22.74 11.63 10.25
CA PRO A 401 -22.71 13.06 9.96
C PRO A 401 -23.04 13.38 8.50
N PHE A 402 -23.99 14.29 8.29
CA PHE A 402 -24.28 14.88 6.98
C PHE A 402 -23.50 16.19 6.83
N ILE A 403 -22.62 16.25 5.84
CA ILE A 403 -21.68 17.34 5.62
C ILE A 403 -22.14 18.11 4.38
N THR A 404 -22.39 19.41 4.55
CA THR A 404 -22.56 20.39 3.48
C THR A 404 -21.39 21.37 3.55
N LEU A 405 -20.75 21.65 2.42
CA LEU A 405 -19.66 22.61 2.29
C LEU A 405 -19.85 23.41 1.00
N HIS A 406 -19.73 24.72 1.09
CA HIS A 406 -19.62 25.62 -0.05
C HIS A 406 -18.35 26.46 0.10
N THR A 407 -17.61 26.63 -0.99
CA THR A 407 -16.37 27.40 -0.99
C THR A 407 -16.14 28.07 -2.33
N GLU A 408 -15.70 29.32 -2.30
CA GLU A 408 -15.25 30.12 -3.43
C GLU A 408 -13.88 30.69 -3.08
N SER A 409 -12.87 30.34 -3.88
CA SER A 409 -11.47 30.64 -3.55
C SER A 409 -10.65 30.94 -4.79
N THR A 410 -9.78 31.94 -4.66
CA THR A 410 -8.70 32.26 -5.58
C THR A 410 -7.43 32.35 -4.75
N VAL A 411 -6.49 31.43 -4.95
CA VAL A 411 -5.29 31.29 -4.13
C VAL A 411 -4.06 31.41 -5.03
N ASP A 412 -3.20 32.37 -4.72
CA ASP A 412 -1.86 32.47 -5.30
C ASP A 412 -0.88 31.72 -4.38
N LEU A 413 -0.44 30.54 -4.82
CA LEU A 413 0.38 29.65 -4.01
C LEU A 413 1.81 30.19 -3.84
N ASP A 414 2.30 31.00 -4.78
CA ASP A 414 3.59 31.71 -4.66
C ASP A 414 3.54 32.74 -3.52
N ALA A 415 2.43 33.48 -3.41
CA ALA A 415 2.20 34.39 -2.31
C ALA A 415 1.99 33.63 -0.99
N LEU A 416 1.19 32.57 -1.01
CA LEU A 416 0.90 31.76 0.18
C LEU A 416 2.16 31.13 0.80
N ALA A 417 3.08 30.61 -0.04
CA ALA A 417 4.37 30.07 0.37
C ALA A 417 5.29 31.10 1.04
N LYS A 418 5.06 32.39 0.79
CA LYS A 418 5.78 33.52 1.40
C LYS A 418 5.05 34.10 2.62
N THR A 419 3.79 33.72 2.83
CA THR A 419 2.99 34.11 4.01
C THR A 419 3.19 33.13 5.16
N PHE A 420 3.41 31.84 4.87
CA PHE A 420 3.60 30.79 5.87
C PHE A 420 4.96 30.09 5.71
N PRO A 421 5.65 29.76 6.81
CA PRO A 421 6.92 29.03 6.74
C PRO A 421 6.70 27.59 6.22
N LEU A 422 7.28 27.29 5.06
CA LEU A 422 7.36 25.92 4.52
C LEU A 422 8.60 25.20 5.05
N GLN A 423 8.63 23.87 4.94
CA GLN A 423 9.86 23.10 5.16
C GLN A 423 10.95 23.54 4.16
N GLU A 424 12.21 23.66 4.60
CA GLU A 424 13.31 24.22 3.79
C GLU A 424 13.51 23.56 2.42
N SER A 425 13.18 22.27 2.28
CA SER A 425 13.33 21.52 1.02
C SER A 425 12.14 21.64 0.06
N VAL A 426 11.01 22.19 0.51
CA VAL A 426 9.73 22.17 -0.20
C VAL A 426 9.39 23.54 -0.79
N THR A 427 9.10 23.58 -2.09
CA THR A 427 8.60 24.76 -2.78
C THR A 427 7.28 24.47 -3.46
N ILE A 428 6.31 25.37 -3.32
CA ILE A 428 5.00 25.33 -3.97
C ILE A 428 4.78 26.62 -4.76
N ARG A 429 4.23 26.53 -5.96
CA ARG A 429 3.92 27.67 -6.85
C ARG A 429 2.64 27.42 -7.63
N GLY A 430 2.10 28.48 -8.25
CA GLY A 430 0.95 28.43 -9.14
C GLY A 430 -0.29 29.11 -8.56
N LYS A 431 -1.40 28.98 -9.28
CA LYS A 431 -2.69 29.58 -8.93
C LYS A 431 -3.79 28.53 -8.87
N LEU A 432 -4.64 28.63 -7.87
CA LEU A 432 -5.80 27.77 -7.67
C LEU A 432 -7.06 28.63 -7.63
N ASP A 433 -7.98 28.41 -8.57
CA ASP A 433 -9.34 28.95 -8.52
C ASP A 433 -10.31 27.81 -8.26
N ALA A 434 -11.00 27.78 -7.12
CA ALA A 434 -11.96 26.74 -6.78
C ALA A 434 -13.27 27.33 -6.28
N GLY A 435 -14.36 27.00 -6.96
CA GLY A 435 -15.73 27.24 -6.53
C GLY A 435 -16.44 25.89 -6.42
N LEU A 436 -16.68 25.38 -5.22
CA LEU A 436 -17.15 24.01 -4.97
C LEU A 436 -18.34 23.98 -4.01
N ASN A 437 -19.30 23.12 -4.35
CA ASN A 437 -20.42 22.72 -3.52
C ASN A 437 -20.32 21.22 -3.24
N LEU A 438 -20.33 20.81 -1.97
CA LEU A 438 -20.24 19.41 -1.54
C LEU A 438 -21.40 19.09 -0.60
N LYS A 439 -22.09 17.96 -0.84
CA LYS A 439 -23.07 17.36 0.08
C LYS A 439 -22.84 15.86 0.16
N CYS A 440 -22.54 15.33 1.35
CA CYS A 440 -22.32 13.89 1.54
C CYS A 440 -22.53 13.44 2.99
N ARG A 441 -22.73 12.12 3.18
CA ARG A 441 -22.64 11.48 4.51
C ARG A 441 -21.21 11.04 4.79
N LEU A 442 -20.78 11.08 6.05
CA LEU A 442 -19.46 10.59 6.46
C LEU A 442 -19.29 9.09 6.16
N SER A 443 -20.35 8.30 6.29
CA SER A 443 -20.33 6.88 5.92
C SER A 443 -20.02 6.66 4.43
N SER A 444 -20.53 7.51 3.53
CA SER A 444 -20.21 7.45 2.09
C SER A 444 -18.74 7.71 1.83
N LEU A 445 -18.14 8.69 2.52
CA LEU A 445 -16.69 8.97 2.43
C LEU A 445 -15.87 7.79 2.97
N LYS A 446 -16.21 7.25 4.15
CA LYS A 446 -15.50 6.12 4.77
C LYS A 446 -15.56 4.84 3.94
N LYS A 447 -16.70 4.58 3.29
CA LYS A 447 -16.92 3.41 2.42
C LYS A 447 -16.43 3.63 0.99
N GLN A 448 -15.91 4.81 0.66
CA GLN A 448 -15.53 5.20 -0.70
C GLN A 448 -16.68 5.04 -1.70
N ASP A 449 -17.93 5.27 -1.26
CA ASP A 449 -19.11 5.23 -2.13
C ASP A 449 -19.26 6.57 -2.85
N ILE A 450 -18.30 6.83 -3.75
CA ILE A 450 -18.12 8.10 -4.47
C ILE A 450 -19.41 8.48 -5.24
N GLY A 451 -20.18 7.49 -5.68
CA GLY A 451 -21.43 7.72 -6.41
C GLY A 451 -22.54 8.42 -5.61
N ARG A 452 -22.45 8.45 -4.28
CA ARG A 452 -23.40 9.14 -3.39
C ARG A 452 -22.90 10.50 -2.88
N ILE A 453 -21.75 10.95 -3.36
CA ILE A 453 -21.20 12.26 -3.05
C ILE A 453 -21.74 13.23 -4.09
N ARG A 454 -22.53 14.22 -3.66
CA ARG A 454 -22.98 15.30 -4.55
C ARG A 454 -21.91 16.39 -4.52
N LEU A 455 -21.30 16.63 -5.68
CA LEU A 455 -20.24 17.61 -5.83
C LEU A 455 -20.53 18.44 -7.08
N GLY A 456 -20.52 19.76 -6.95
CA GLY A 456 -20.80 20.70 -8.03
C GLY A 456 -19.78 21.85 -8.03
N GLY A 457 -19.56 22.47 -9.19
CA GLY A 457 -18.68 23.64 -9.33
C GLY A 457 -17.42 23.38 -10.16
N ARG A 458 -16.36 24.16 -9.97
CA ARG A 458 -15.10 24.03 -10.71
C ARG A 458 -13.89 24.14 -9.79
N LEU A 459 -12.81 23.48 -10.17
CA LEU A 459 -11.48 23.67 -9.62
C LEU A 459 -10.51 23.80 -10.80
N ALA A 460 -9.85 24.95 -10.91
CA ALA A 460 -8.86 25.23 -11.93
C ALA A 460 -7.51 25.48 -11.26
N LEU A 461 -6.52 24.71 -11.66
CA LEU A 461 -5.16 24.76 -11.19
C LEU A 461 -4.25 25.15 -12.35
N LYS A 462 -3.58 26.30 -12.21
CA LYS A 462 -2.74 26.89 -13.24
C LYS A 462 -1.29 27.03 -12.76
N ASP A 463 -0.36 26.59 -13.59
CA ASP A 463 1.09 26.67 -13.38
C ASP A 463 1.52 26.07 -12.03
N PHE A 464 0.85 24.99 -11.58
CA PHE A 464 1.13 24.41 -10.27
C PHE A 464 2.42 23.60 -10.29
N GLU A 465 3.35 24.00 -9.43
CA GLU A 465 4.62 23.32 -9.22
C GLU A 465 4.73 22.94 -7.74
N LEU A 466 5.01 21.67 -7.46
CA LEU A 466 5.37 21.18 -6.13
C LEU A 466 6.69 20.43 -6.22
N LYS A 467 7.71 20.93 -5.52
CA LYS A 467 9.06 20.37 -5.54
C LYS A 467 9.55 20.13 -4.13
N ASP A 468 10.08 18.94 -3.87
CA ASP A 468 10.78 18.58 -2.63
C ASP A 468 12.18 18.10 -3.00
N THR A 469 13.16 18.97 -2.76
CA THR A 469 14.58 18.74 -3.11
C THR A 469 15.19 17.61 -2.29
N ALA A 470 14.76 17.40 -1.05
CA ALA A 470 15.27 16.30 -0.22
C ALA A 470 14.82 14.93 -0.74
N LYS A 471 13.63 14.86 -1.34
CA LYS A 471 13.04 13.62 -1.88
C LYS A 471 13.28 13.42 -3.38
N ASN A 472 13.93 14.34 -4.08
CA ASN A 472 14.02 14.37 -5.54
C ASN A 472 12.63 14.26 -6.19
N PHE A 473 11.66 14.99 -5.65
CA PHE A 473 10.29 15.01 -6.13
C PHE A 473 10.02 16.34 -6.83
N ASN A 474 9.44 16.28 -8.03
CA ASN A 474 8.93 17.43 -8.74
C ASN A 474 7.61 17.06 -9.43
N PHE A 475 6.58 17.85 -9.23
CA PHE A 475 5.30 17.74 -9.93
C PHE A 475 4.97 19.11 -10.51
N LEU A 476 4.81 19.17 -11.83
CA LEU A 476 4.28 20.33 -12.54
C LEU A 476 2.97 19.90 -13.21
N GLY A 477 1.92 20.70 -13.05
CA GLY A 477 0.61 20.32 -13.56
C GLY A 477 -0.33 21.49 -13.81
N ASN A 478 -1.08 21.38 -14.89
CA ASN A 478 -2.25 22.23 -15.18
C ASN A 478 -3.48 21.34 -15.26
N ALA A 479 -4.50 21.64 -14.45
CA ALA A 479 -5.71 20.83 -14.37
C ALA A 479 -6.97 21.69 -14.19
N ASP A 480 -7.96 21.45 -15.01
CA ASP A 480 -9.31 22.00 -14.90
C ASP A 480 -10.28 20.85 -14.56
N LEU A 481 -10.87 20.86 -13.37
CA LEU A 481 -11.91 19.95 -12.93
C LEU A 481 -13.24 20.70 -12.90
N LYS A 482 -14.28 20.12 -13.48
CA LYS A 482 -15.65 20.64 -13.48
C LYS A 482 -16.60 19.58 -12.98
N PHE A 483 -17.56 19.97 -12.17
CA PHE A 483 -18.57 19.10 -11.61
C PHE A 483 -19.95 19.68 -11.85
N SER A 484 -20.87 18.87 -12.38
CA SER A 484 -22.27 19.30 -12.51
C SER A 484 -22.95 19.17 -11.16
N ASP A 485 -23.70 20.19 -10.74
CA ASP A 485 -24.56 20.12 -9.55
C ASP A 485 -25.80 19.25 -9.86
N SER A 486 -25.60 17.93 -9.91
CA SER A 486 -26.62 16.93 -10.21
C SER A 486 -26.79 15.92 -9.06
N GLU A 487 -27.88 15.14 -9.11
CA GLU A 487 -28.12 14.09 -8.11
C GLU A 487 -27.10 12.94 -8.16
N THR A 488 -26.42 12.77 -9.29
CA THR A 488 -25.31 11.83 -9.51
C THR A 488 -24.00 12.58 -9.67
N LEU A 489 -22.87 11.90 -9.48
CA LEU A 489 -21.57 12.47 -9.80
C LEU A 489 -21.45 12.63 -11.32
N GLN A 490 -21.18 13.85 -11.77
CA GLN A 490 -20.76 14.15 -13.13
C GLN A 490 -19.53 15.04 -13.05
N ALA A 491 -18.39 14.51 -13.46
CA ALA A 491 -17.11 15.21 -13.39
C ALA A 491 -16.44 15.21 -14.76
N GLU A 492 -15.86 16.35 -15.13
CA GLU A 492 -14.99 16.49 -16.29
C GLU A 492 -13.62 16.98 -15.82
N LEU A 493 -12.57 16.28 -16.20
CA LEU A 493 -11.18 16.58 -15.92
C LEU A 493 -10.50 16.92 -17.24
N GLU A 494 -9.88 18.09 -17.35
CA GLU A 494 -8.99 18.45 -18.44
C GLU A 494 -7.61 18.78 -17.87
N ILE A 495 -6.65 17.92 -18.18
CA ILE A 495 -5.22 18.11 -17.90
C ILE A 495 -4.57 18.60 -19.19
N ARG A 496 -3.85 19.72 -19.10
CA ARG A 496 -3.09 20.27 -20.23
C ARG A 496 -1.66 19.79 -20.28
N GLU A 497 -1.04 19.58 -19.12
CA GLU A 497 0.30 19.03 -19.01
C GLU A 497 0.47 18.50 -17.58
N ILE A 498 1.04 17.31 -17.44
CA ILE A 498 1.58 16.82 -16.16
C ILE A 498 2.99 16.33 -16.40
N LEU A 499 3.90 16.82 -15.57
CA LEU A 499 5.27 16.35 -15.44
C LEU A 499 5.49 15.93 -14.00
N LEU A 500 5.64 14.64 -13.77
CA LEU A 500 5.93 14.06 -12.47
C LEU A 500 7.30 13.40 -12.53
N ASN A 501 8.21 13.80 -11.65
CA ASN A 501 9.50 13.17 -11.46
C ASN A 501 9.70 12.83 -9.99
N SER A 502 10.08 11.59 -9.71
CA SER A 502 10.40 11.07 -8.39
C SER A 502 11.48 10.00 -8.52
N ARG A 503 12.04 9.53 -7.40
CA ARG A 503 13.08 8.49 -7.39
C ARG A 503 12.66 7.17 -8.07
N LYS A 504 11.37 6.83 -8.07
CA LYS A 504 10.87 5.55 -8.61
C LYS A 504 9.95 5.70 -9.82
N LEU A 505 9.51 6.91 -10.13
CA LEU A 505 8.52 7.19 -11.16
C LEU A 505 8.83 8.51 -11.84
N SER A 506 8.96 8.48 -13.16
CA SER A 506 8.92 9.65 -14.03
C SER A 506 7.74 9.49 -14.97
N SER A 507 6.89 10.51 -15.11
CA SER A 507 5.70 10.48 -15.96
C SER A 507 5.48 11.83 -16.61
N GLU A 508 5.10 11.80 -17.89
CA GLU A 508 4.78 12.97 -18.72
C GLU A 508 3.46 12.68 -19.43
N ILE A 509 2.50 13.61 -19.32
CA ILE A 509 1.21 13.57 -19.99
C ILE A 509 0.99 14.90 -20.71
N ASP A 510 0.92 14.88 -22.05
CA ASP A 510 0.81 16.10 -22.87
C ASP A 510 -0.61 16.68 -22.91
N ARG A 511 -1.64 15.84 -22.74
CA ARG A 511 -3.04 16.25 -22.61
C ARG A 511 -3.87 15.05 -22.23
N MET A 512 -4.80 15.23 -21.29
CA MET A 512 -5.77 14.20 -20.92
C MET A 512 -7.11 14.87 -20.63
N LYS A 513 -8.18 14.33 -21.21
CA LYS A 513 -9.56 14.66 -20.87
C LYS A 513 -10.22 13.41 -20.34
N ALA A 514 -10.89 13.52 -19.20
CA ALA A 514 -11.70 12.44 -18.68
C ALA A 514 -13.08 12.95 -18.29
N LYS A 515 -14.11 12.17 -18.55
CA LYS A 515 -15.47 12.44 -18.12
C LYS A 515 -15.99 11.26 -17.33
N VAL A 516 -16.43 11.49 -16.10
CA VAL A 516 -16.95 10.46 -15.20
C VAL A 516 -18.39 10.75 -14.87
N VAL A 517 -19.25 9.75 -14.99
CA VAL A 517 -20.68 9.83 -14.65
C VAL A 517 -21.04 8.64 -13.75
N SER A 518 -21.79 8.89 -12.68
CA SER A 518 -22.34 7.85 -11.82
C SER A 518 -23.84 7.66 -12.00
N THR A 519 -24.36 6.52 -11.51
CA THR A 519 -25.78 6.33 -11.24
C THR A 519 -26.09 6.59 -9.75
N ASN A 520 -27.36 6.74 -9.41
CA ASN A 520 -27.82 6.83 -8.01
C ASN A 520 -28.92 5.77 -7.76
N PRO A 521 -28.54 4.48 -7.61
CA PRO A 521 -29.52 3.42 -7.38
C PRO A 521 -30.19 3.58 -6.01
N GLN A 522 -31.51 3.40 -5.95
CA GLN A 522 -32.29 3.45 -4.70
C GLN A 522 -31.93 2.29 -3.74
N ASP A 523 -31.51 1.14 -4.29
CA ASP A 523 -31.07 -0.02 -3.52
C ASP A 523 -29.66 0.21 -2.96
N THR A 524 -29.58 0.34 -1.64
CA THR A 524 -28.32 0.64 -0.95
C THR A 524 -27.30 -0.50 -0.93
N THR A 525 -27.71 -1.72 -1.30
CA THR A 525 -26.84 -2.92 -1.36
C THR A 525 -26.17 -3.12 -2.71
N LYS A 526 -26.63 -2.38 -3.75
CA LYS A 526 -26.12 -2.45 -5.11
C LYS A 526 -24.93 -1.52 -5.30
N ILE A 527 -23.88 -2.02 -5.96
CA ILE A 527 -22.73 -1.19 -6.34
C ILE A 527 -23.18 -0.12 -7.35
N VAL A 528 -22.76 1.13 -7.14
CA VAL A 528 -23.02 2.24 -8.05
C VAL A 528 -22.31 2.01 -9.38
N THR A 529 -23.01 2.23 -10.49
CA THR A 529 -22.40 2.21 -11.81
C THR A 529 -21.59 3.49 -12.00
N LEU A 530 -20.31 3.36 -12.38
CA LEU A 530 -19.45 4.48 -12.76
C LEU A 530 -19.01 4.29 -14.20
N GLN A 531 -19.31 5.24 -15.06
CA GLN A 531 -18.85 5.29 -16.45
C GLN A 531 -17.80 6.38 -16.58
N CYS A 532 -16.69 6.06 -17.22
CA CYS A 532 -15.58 6.95 -17.47
C CYS A 532 -15.27 6.94 -18.96
N GLU A 533 -15.25 8.11 -19.59
CA GLU A 533 -14.70 8.32 -20.92
C GLU A 533 -13.35 9.02 -20.77
N LEU A 534 -12.35 8.59 -21.52
CA LEU A 534 -10.99 9.07 -21.45
C LEU A 534 -10.49 9.38 -22.86
N GLU A 535 -9.89 10.55 -23.03
CA GLU A 535 -9.08 10.91 -24.20
C GLU A 535 -7.72 11.38 -23.71
N MET A 536 -6.65 10.90 -24.32
CA MET A 536 -5.29 11.23 -23.94
C MET A 536 -4.43 11.35 -25.19
N ASN A 537 -3.64 12.41 -25.30
CA ASN A 537 -2.81 12.62 -26.49
C ASN A 537 -1.54 11.79 -26.45
N LYS A 538 -0.88 11.76 -25.30
CA LYS A 538 0.39 11.07 -25.11
C LYS A 538 0.62 10.84 -23.62
N LEU A 539 1.17 9.68 -23.31
CA LEU A 539 1.67 9.31 -21.99
C LEU A 539 3.07 8.74 -22.18
N ARG A 540 4.01 9.18 -21.36
CA ARG A 540 5.30 8.53 -21.18
C ARG A 540 5.51 8.29 -19.70
N ALA A 541 5.79 7.07 -19.30
CA ALA A 541 6.06 6.74 -17.91
C ALA A 541 7.27 5.80 -17.81
N ASN A 542 8.13 6.04 -16.83
CA ASN A 542 9.24 5.19 -16.45
C ASN A 542 9.07 4.83 -14.97
N ILE A 543 9.06 3.53 -14.64
CA ILE A 543 8.89 3.02 -13.28
C ILE A 543 10.14 2.23 -12.92
N GLY A 544 10.95 2.76 -12.01
CA GLY A 544 12.29 2.26 -11.72
C GLY A 544 13.17 2.20 -12.97
N ASP A 545 14.10 1.24 -13.01
CA ASP A 545 15.03 1.06 -14.13
C ASP A 545 14.52 0.07 -15.19
N SER A 546 13.50 -0.71 -14.83
CA SER A 546 13.07 -1.87 -15.63
C SER A 546 11.90 -1.58 -16.55
N LEU A 547 11.05 -0.60 -16.25
CA LEU A 547 9.75 -0.49 -16.93
C LEU A 547 9.55 0.88 -17.58
N LYS A 548 9.34 0.87 -18.90
CA LYS A 548 9.00 2.08 -19.68
C LYS A 548 7.70 1.84 -20.43
N ILE A 549 6.76 2.76 -20.29
CA ILE A 549 5.48 2.77 -20.99
C ILE A 549 5.40 4.03 -21.83
N TYR A 550 4.93 3.87 -23.05
CA TYR A 550 4.53 4.98 -23.90
C TYR A 550 3.19 4.66 -24.54
N SER A 551 2.27 5.61 -24.53
CA SER A 551 1.03 5.55 -25.31
C SER A 551 0.89 6.85 -26.08
N GLY A 552 0.55 6.77 -27.37
CA GLY A 552 0.18 7.94 -28.16
C GLY A 552 -1.30 8.28 -27.96
N LYS A 553 -1.97 8.74 -29.03
CA LYS A 553 -3.35 9.20 -28.96
C LYS A 553 -4.26 8.04 -28.60
N THR A 554 -4.83 8.11 -27.41
CA THR A 554 -5.62 7.07 -26.77
C THR A 554 -7.01 7.60 -26.46
N THR A 555 -8.04 6.86 -26.86
CA THR A 555 -9.39 7.05 -26.34
C THR A 555 -9.81 5.77 -25.63
N GLY A 556 -10.60 5.88 -24.57
CA GLY A 556 -11.06 4.73 -23.84
C GLY A 556 -12.33 5.00 -23.07
N THR A 557 -13.04 3.93 -22.77
CA THR A 557 -14.17 3.93 -21.88
C THR A 557 -13.97 2.85 -20.82
N GLY A 558 -14.28 3.18 -19.57
CA GLY A 558 -14.30 2.27 -18.45
C GLY A 558 -15.66 2.31 -17.79
N GLU A 559 -16.18 1.17 -17.40
CA GLU A 559 -17.43 1.08 -16.66
C GLU A 559 -17.25 0.11 -15.50
N LEU A 560 -17.45 0.59 -14.28
CA LEU A 560 -17.66 -0.24 -13.10
C LEU A 560 -19.17 -0.44 -12.96
N ALA A 561 -19.63 -1.68 -12.95
CA ALA A 561 -21.05 -2.02 -12.82
C ALA A 561 -21.25 -3.20 -11.87
N PRO A 562 -22.43 -3.33 -11.24
CA PRO A 562 -22.77 -4.52 -10.47
C PRO A 562 -22.92 -5.73 -11.40
N LYS A 563 -22.51 -6.91 -10.91
CA LYS A 563 -22.68 -8.17 -11.64
C LYS A 563 -24.16 -8.58 -11.67
N GLU A 564 -24.67 -8.97 -12.84
CA GLU A 564 -26.08 -9.37 -13.04
C GLU A 564 -26.59 -10.41 -12.02
N GLN A 565 -25.75 -11.40 -11.68
CA GLN A 565 -26.12 -12.50 -10.77
C GLN A 565 -25.88 -12.18 -9.29
N ASN A 566 -25.05 -11.18 -8.99
CA ASN A 566 -24.74 -10.77 -7.62
C ASN A 566 -24.45 -9.26 -7.60
N PRO A 567 -25.46 -8.42 -7.33
CA PRO A 567 -25.33 -6.96 -7.37
C PRO A 567 -24.31 -6.36 -6.40
N ALA A 568 -23.88 -7.13 -5.39
CA ALA A 568 -22.83 -6.74 -4.44
C ALA A 568 -21.40 -7.04 -4.94
N MET A 569 -21.24 -7.70 -6.10
CA MET A 569 -19.95 -8.00 -6.71
C MET A 569 -19.70 -7.12 -7.94
N PRO A 570 -18.54 -6.44 -8.05
CA PRO A 570 -18.26 -5.56 -9.17
C PRO A 570 -17.84 -6.34 -10.43
N MET A 571 -18.15 -5.73 -11.56
CA MET A 571 -17.69 -6.07 -12.90
C MET A 571 -17.09 -4.81 -13.53
N ILE A 572 -16.01 -4.96 -14.28
CA ILE A 572 -15.36 -3.85 -14.97
C ILE A 572 -15.41 -4.13 -16.47
N ASN A 573 -16.06 -3.26 -17.23
CA ASN A 573 -15.95 -3.22 -18.68
C ASN A 573 -14.92 -2.15 -19.06
N PHE A 574 -14.00 -2.48 -19.95
CA PHE A 574 -12.96 -1.58 -20.41
C PHE A 574 -12.85 -1.67 -21.93
N SER A 575 -12.86 -0.54 -22.61
CA SER A 575 -12.60 -0.42 -24.04
C SER A 575 -11.56 0.67 -24.24
N MET A 576 -10.54 0.43 -25.06
CA MET A 576 -9.50 1.40 -25.35
C MET A 576 -9.07 1.28 -26.80
N ARG A 577 -8.85 2.41 -27.44
CA ARG A 577 -8.21 2.51 -28.75
C ARG A 577 -7.03 3.44 -28.64
N THR A 578 -5.85 3.00 -29.08
CA THR A 578 -4.63 3.82 -29.09
C THR A 578 -3.94 3.72 -30.43
N ASP A 579 -3.36 4.80 -30.94
CA ASP A 579 -2.60 4.80 -32.20
C ASP A 579 -1.26 4.05 -32.09
N SER A 580 -0.70 4.00 -30.88
CA SER A 580 0.61 3.45 -30.59
C SER A 580 0.72 3.15 -29.11
N LEU A 581 1.20 1.95 -28.78
CA LEU A 581 1.49 1.54 -27.42
C LEU A 581 2.84 0.86 -27.41
N PHE A 582 3.77 1.36 -26.61
CA PHE A 582 5.08 0.79 -26.43
C PHE A 582 5.28 0.44 -24.96
N PHE A 583 5.77 -0.77 -24.75
CA PHE A 583 6.06 -1.32 -23.44
C PHE A 583 7.46 -1.91 -23.47
N ASN A 584 8.30 -1.49 -22.54
CA ASN A 584 9.60 -2.08 -22.31
C ASN A 584 9.66 -2.60 -20.89
N ALA A 585 9.93 -3.89 -20.73
CA ALA A 585 10.21 -4.52 -19.44
C ALA A 585 11.57 -5.21 -19.52
N ASN A 586 12.54 -4.67 -18.77
CA ASN A 586 13.95 -5.04 -18.86
C ASN A 586 14.43 -4.91 -20.32
N GLU A 587 14.83 -6.02 -20.94
CA GLU A 587 15.28 -6.11 -22.33
C GLU A 587 14.14 -6.47 -23.30
N THR A 588 12.98 -6.86 -22.80
CA THR A 588 11.82 -7.24 -23.62
C THR A 588 11.06 -6.00 -24.06
N LYS A 589 10.99 -5.80 -25.39
CA LYS A 589 10.29 -4.66 -26.01
C LYS A 589 9.05 -5.17 -26.74
N LEU A 590 7.92 -4.57 -26.45
CA LEU A 590 6.65 -4.79 -27.13
C LEU A 590 6.15 -3.45 -27.69
N ALA A 591 5.88 -3.42 -28.99
CA ALA A 591 5.30 -2.25 -29.66
C ALA A 591 4.05 -2.66 -30.43
N LEU A 592 2.95 -1.99 -30.15
CA LEU A 592 1.68 -2.14 -30.85
C LEU A 592 1.41 -0.85 -31.65
N GLY A 593 1.10 -1.00 -32.92
CA GLY A 593 0.58 0.08 -33.76
C GLY A 593 -0.92 -0.12 -33.95
N VAL A 594 -1.68 0.94 -33.67
CA VAL A 594 -3.16 1.01 -33.69
C VAL A 594 -3.78 -0.20 -33.00
N ALA A 595 -3.96 -0.12 -31.68
CA ALA A 595 -4.53 -1.19 -30.87
C ALA A 595 -5.94 -0.83 -30.41
N GLY A 596 -6.88 -1.76 -30.57
CA GLY A 596 -8.22 -1.73 -29.98
C GLY A 596 -8.34 -2.86 -28.96
N ILE A 597 -8.55 -2.52 -27.70
CA ILE A 597 -8.67 -3.46 -26.58
C ILE A 597 -10.09 -3.35 -26.04
N LYS A 598 -10.83 -4.45 -25.96
CA LYS A 598 -12.12 -4.52 -25.29
C LYS A 598 -12.12 -5.70 -24.33
N VAL A 599 -12.15 -5.44 -23.03
CA VAL A 599 -12.00 -6.43 -21.97
C VAL A 599 -13.09 -6.25 -20.92
N LYS A 600 -13.68 -7.37 -20.51
CA LYS A 600 -14.58 -7.53 -19.38
C LYS A 600 -13.85 -8.27 -18.28
N LEU A 601 -13.80 -7.70 -17.08
CA LEU A 601 -13.23 -8.31 -15.89
C LEU A 601 -14.36 -8.64 -14.93
N GLU A 602 -14.54 -9.93 -14.64
CA GLU A 602 -15.53 -10.39 -13.65
C GLU A 602 -14.80 -10.84 -12.37
N LYS A 603 -15.22 -10.29 -11.22
CA LYS A 603 -14.71 -10.73 -9.91
C LYS A 603 -15.34 -12.08 -9.56
N LYS A 604 -14.51 -13.08 -9.23
CA LYS A 604 -14.97 -14.41 -8.82
C LYS A 604 -15.01 -14.57 -7.29
N ASN A 605 -14.02 -14.02 -6.60
CA ASN A 605 -13.90 -13.92 -5.14
C ASN A 605 -13.00 -12.70 -4.79
N ASP A 606 -12.64 -12.50 -3.52
CA ASP A 606 -11.96 -11.28 -3.07
C ASP A 606 -10.67 -10.92 -3.80
N SER A 607 -9.97 -11.89 -4.39
CA SER A 607 -8.67 -11.66 -5.05
C SER A 607 -8.59 -12.11 -6.51
N LEU A 608 -9.57 -12.84 -7.04
CA LEU A 608 -9.50 -13.40 -8.39
C LEU A 608 -10.43 -12.68 -9.38
N TRP A 609 -9.82 -12.11 -10.42
CA TRP A 609 -10.50 -11.52 -11.57
C TRP A 609 -10.23 -12.38 -12.81
N THR A 610 -11.28 -12.66 -13.59
CA THR A 610 -11.15 -13.42 -14.84
C THR A 610 -11.38 -12.49 -16.04
N PRO A 611 -10.34 -12.24 -16.87
CA PRO A 611 -10.48 -11.40 -18.05
C PRO A 611 -11.12 -12.15 -19.20
N ARG A 612 -12.04 -11.49 -19.91
CA ARG A 612 -12.62 -11.95 -21.18
C ARG A 612 -12.69 -10.79 -22.15
N GLY A 613 -12.22 -10.96 -23.38
CA GLY A 613 -12.18 -9.82 -24.30
C GLY A 613 -11.53 -10.10 -25.62
N ILE A 614 -11.39 -9.04 -26.42
CA ILE A 614 -10.72 -9.06 -27.71
C ILE A 614 -9.69 -7.94 -27.74
N ILE A 615 -8.48 -8.27 -28.19
CA ILE A 615 -7.40 -7.32 -28.45
C ILE A 615 -7.10 -7.39 -29.94
N GLY A 616 -7.45 -6.33 -30.67
CA GLY A 616 -7.10 -6.13 -32.07
C GLY A 616 -5.93 -5.17 -32.21
N PHE A 617 -5.05 -5.42 -33.16
CA PHE A 617 -3.96 -4.50 -33.50
C PHE A 617 -3.59 -4.58 -34.99
N ASP A 618 -3.17 -3.45 -35.56
CA ASP A 618 -2.70 -3.41 -36.94
C ASP A 618 -1.28 -3.96 -37.06
N ARG A 619 -0.43 -3.66 -36.08
CA ARG A 619 0.96 -4.16 -36.02
C ARG A 619 1.33 -4.48 -34.58
N LEU A 620 2.00 -5.61 -34.37
CA LEU A 620 2.67 -5.96 -33.12
C LEU A 620 4.12 -6.31 -33.46
N LEU A 621 5.05 -5.77 -32.68
CA LEU A 621 6.46 -6.10 -32.69
C LEU A 621 6.85 -6.56 -31.29
N VAL A 622 7.37 -7.78 -31.17
CA VAL A 622 7.90 -8.32 -29.92
C VAL A 622 9.39 -8.61 -30.11
N ARG A 623 10.19 -8.18 -29.14
CA ARG A 623 11.61 -8.50 -29.03
C ARG A 623 11.85 -9.03 -27.62
N ALA A 624 12.47 -10.20 -27.52
CA ALA A 624 12.83 -10.82 -26.25
C ALA A 624 14.30 -11.27 -26.33
N PRO A 625 15.07 -11.19 -25.24
CA PRO A 625 16.48 -11.58 -25.23
C PRO A 625 16.68 -13.07 -25.53
N GLU A 626 15.73 -13.92 -25.12
CA GLU A 626 15.75 -15.37 -25.34
C GLU A 626 15.56 -15.77 -26.82
N PHE A 627 15.17 -14.83 -27.70
CA PHE A 627 14.87 -15.08 -29.09
C PHE A 627 15.43 -13.96 -29.98
N GLY A 628 16.55 -14.22 -30.67
CA GLY A 628 17.32 -13.18 -31.35
C GLY A 628 16.63 -12.51 -32.54
N LEU A 629 15.48 -13.01 -33.00
CA LEU A 629 14.71 -12.43 -34.10
C LEU A 629 13.46 -11.68 -33.60
N PRO A 630 13.16 -10.49 -34.13
CA PRO A 630 11.91 -9.81 -33.81
C PRO A 630 10.70 -10.57 -34.38
N LEU A 631 9.70 -10.84 -33.53
CA LEU A 631 8.39 -11.33 -33.96
C LEU A 631 7.53 -10.15 -34.41
N ARG A 632 7.08 -10.18 -35.66
CA ARG A 632 6.15 -9.19 -36.21
C ARG A 632 4.81 -9.85 -36.49
N VAL A 633 3.73 -9.26 -36.03
CA VAL A 633 2.37 -9.71 -36.32
C VAL A 633 1.60 -8.57 -36.97
N ARG A 634 0.84 -8.85 -38.03
CA ARG A 634 0.07 -7.85 -38.76
C ARG A 634 -1.43 -8.15 -38.67
N LYS A 635 -2.22 -7.08 -38.54
CA LYS A 635 -3.69 -7.04 -38.65
C LYS A 635 -4.37 -8.26 -38.02
N THR A 636 -4.18 -8.43 -36.73
CA THR A 636 -4.63 -9.61 -35.98
C THR A 636 -5.55 -9.18 -34.84
N ALA A 637 -6.58 -9.99 -34.60
CA ALA A 637 -7.40 -9.89 -33.41
C ALA A 637 -7.28 -11.18 -32.60
N VAL A 638 -7.11 -11.01 -31.30
CA VAL A 638 -6.86 -12.09 -30.35
C VAL A 638 -7.97 -12.07 -29.31
N THR A 639 -8.64 -13.21 -29.13
CA THR A 639 -9.68 -13.35 -28.10
C THR A 639 -9.08 -13.94 -26.84
N ILE A 640 -9.37 -13.35 -25.68
CA ILE A 640 -8.92 -13.79 -24.37
C ILE A 640 -10.12 -14.34 -23.61
N ASP A 641 -9.99 -15.54 -23.04
CA ASP A 641 -10.93 -16.13 -22.09
C ASP A 641 -10.15 -16.79 -20.95
N GLY A 642 -9.95 -16.03 -19.87
CA GLY A 642 -9.11 -16.43 -18.75
C GLY A 642 -7.66 -16.71 -19.19
N PRO A 643 -7.12 -17.92 -19.01
CA PRO A 643 -5.75 -18.26 -19.42
C PRO A 643 -5.63 -18.62 -20.91
N ARG A 644 -6.75 -18.75 -21.63
CA ARG A 644 -6.79 -19.15 -23.05
C ARG A 644 -6.80 -17.92 -23.95
N ILE A 645 -6.00 -17.98 -25.01
CA ILE A 645 -5.83 -16.96 -26.03
C ILE A 645 -6.13 -17.63 -27.38
N THR A 646 -7.15 -17.16 -28.10
CA THR A 646 -7.52 -17.70 -29.40
C THR A 646 -7.03 -16.76 -30.50
N LEU A 647 -6.31 -17.33 -31.47
CA LEU A 647 -5.81 -16.69 -32.67
C LEU A 647 -6.68 -17.09 -33.86
N ARG A 648 -7.08 -16.12 -34.68
CA ARG A 648 -7.80 -16.37 -35.93
C ARG A 648 -7.07 -15.68 -37.07
N ASN A 649 -6.48 -16.48 -37.97
CA ASN A 649 -5.74 -16.03 -39.14
C ASN A 649 -4.67 -14.97 -38.80
N ALA A 650 -3.93 -15.19 -37.71
CA ALA A 650 -2.89 -14.27 -37.28
C ALA A 650 -1.71 -14.32 -38.26
N SER A 651 -1.40 -13.21 -38.93
CA SER A 651 -0.25 -13.14 -39.86
C SER A 651 1.01 -12.76 -39.09
N LEU A 652 1.95 -13.70 -39.00
CA LEU A 652 3.22 -13.56 -38.31
C LEU A 652 4.39 -13.53 -39.31
N LYS A 653 5.45 -12.82 -38.97
CA LYS A 653 6.72 -12.81 -39.69
C LYS A 653 7.87 -12.81 -38.69
N ILE A 654 8.81 -13.73 -38.89
CA ILE A 654 10.02 -13.90 -38.09
C ILE A 654 11.19 -14.04 -39.05
N GLY A 655 12.02 -13.00 -39.16
CA GLY A 655 13.09 -12.94 -40.17
C GLY A 655 12.55 -13.17 -41.59
N HIS A 656 13.03 -14.22 -42.26
CA HIS A 656 12.58 -14.64 -43.59
C HIS A 656 11.31 -15.50 -43.58
N SER A 657 10.90 -16.01 -42.42
CA SER A 657 9.74 -16.90 -42.32
C SER A 657 8.43 -16.13 -42.17
N ASP A 658 7.45 -16.42 -43.02
CA ASP A 658 6.08 -15.90 -42.93
C ASP A 658 5.11 -17.00 -42.52
N MET A 659 4.12 -16.70 -41.69
CA MET A 659 3.20 -17.70 -41.16
C MET A 659 1.81 -17.09 -40.98
N VAL A 660 0.77 -17.88 -41.21
CA VAL A 660 -0.60 -17.60 -40.79
C VAL A 660 -1.01 -18.67 -39.79
N ALA A 661 -1.30 -18.27 -38.56
CA ALA A 661 -1.65 -19.18 -37.48
C ALA A 661 -3.11 -19.01 -37.01
N THR A 662 -3.80 -20.13 -36.83
CA THR A 662 -5.15 -20.20 -36.25
C THR A 662 -5.20 -21.29 -35.19
N GLY A 663 -5.73 -20.98 -34.00
CA GLY A 663 -5.83 -21.95 -32.90
C GLY A 663 -5.83 -21.31 -31.52
N GLU A 664 -5.38 -22.04 -30.51
CA GLU A 664 -5.35 -21.58 -29.12
C GLU A 664 -3.95 -21.65 -28.49
N VAL A 665 -3.65 -20.68 -27.65
CA VAL A 665 -2.46 -20.62 -26.79
C VAL A 665 -2.95 -20.48 -25.35
N ILE A 666 -2.40 -21.28 -24.44
CA ILE A 666 -2.83 -21.32 -23.03
C ILE A 666 -1.62 -21.05 -22.14
N GLY A 667 -1.77 -20.10 -21.21
CA GLY A 667 -0.77 -19.84 -20.18
C GLY A 667 0.30 -18.80 -20.53
N LEU A 668 0.14 -18.03 -21.60
CA LEU A 668 1.12 -17.03 -22.08
C LEU A 668 1.65 -16.12 -20.96
N TYR A 669 0.75 -15.53 -20.16
CA TYR A 669 1.15 -14.64 -19.06
C TYR A 669 2.04 -15.34 -18.03
N ARG A 670 1.72 -16.58 -17.66
CA ARG A 670 2.49 -17.34 -16.65
C ARG A 670 3.81 -17.84 -17.22
N ALA A 671 3.85 -18.18 -18.51
CA ALA A 671 5.09 -18.49 -19.20
C ALA A 671 6.05 -17.29 -19.18
N MET A 672 5.56 -16.08 -19.51
CA MET A 672 6.38 -14.87 -19.49
C MET A 672 6.79 -14.41 -18.08
N ALA A 673 5.89 -14.50 -17.10
CA ALA A 673 6.13 -13.96 -15.76
C ALA A 673 6.79 -14.94 -14.78
N LYS A 674 6.58 -16.26 -14.96
CA LYS A 674 7.00 -17.32 -14.02
C LYS A 674 7.75 -18.47 -14.68
N ASN A 675 8.03 -18.40 -15.97
CA ASN A 675 8.65 -19.49 -16.74
C ASN A 675 7.87 -20.83 -16.64
N GLU A 676 6.53 -20.76 -16.54
CA GLU A 676 5.64 -21.93 -16.56
C GLU A 676 5.43 -22.46 -18.00
N ILE A 677 4.87 -23.68 -18.13
CA ILE A 677 4.63 -24.31 -19.44
C ILE A 677 3.64 -23.50 -20.28
N LEU A 678 4.06 -23.14 -21.49
CA LEU A 678 3.25 -22.55 -22.54
C LEU A 678 2.69 -23.65 -23.45
N LYS A 679 1.36 -23.76 -23.49
CA LYS A 679 0.67 -24.73 -24.37
C LYS A 679 0.15 -24.04 -25.62
N ALA A 680 0.35 -24.62 -26.79
CA ALA A 680 -0.22 -24.10 -28.03
C ALA A 680 -0.76 -25.23 -28.92
N ARG A 681 -1.91 -25.00 -29.54
CA ARG A 681 -2.52 -25.88 -30.54
C ARG A 681 -2.87 -25.03 -31.74
N LEU A 682 -2.06 -25.12 -32.79
CA LEU A 682 -2.12 -24.18 -33.92
C LEU A 682 -2.14 -24.91 -35.25
N ALA A 683 -3.03 -24.50 -36.15
CA ALA A 683 -2.90 -24.74 -37.58
C ALA A 683 -2.08 -23.60 -38.19
N ILE A 684 -1.01 -23.95 -38.90
CA ILE A 684 -0.03 -23.02 -39.47
C ILE A 684 0.02 -23.22 -40.97
N SER A 685 -0.17 -22.14 -41.72
CA SER A 685 0.11 -22.06 -43.15
C SER A 685 1.24 -21.06 -43.42
N SER A 686 2.05 -21.29 -44.44
CA SER A 686 3.23 -20.46 -44.73
C SER A 686 3.63 -20.53 -46.19
N GLU A 687 4.08 -19.41 -46.78
CA GLU A 687 4.74 -19.41 -48.09
C GLU A 687 6.20 -19.87 -47.98
N MET A 688 6.94 -19.34 -47.00
CA MET A 688 8.32 -19.73 -46.72
C MET A 688 8.57 -19.89 -45.21
N ILE A 689 9.18 -21.02 -44.84
CA ILE A 689 9.86 -21.22 -43.56
C ILE A 689 11.36 -21.43 -43.77
N ASP A 690 12.17 -20.60 -43.14
CA ASP A 690 13.64 -20.76 -43.07
C ASP A 690 14.01 -21.36 -41.70
N CYS A 691 14.10 -22.68 -41.64
CA CYS A 691 14.42 -23.39 -40.40
C CYS A 691 15.84 -23.07 -39.91
N ASN A 692 16.78 -22.81 -40.82
CA ASN A 692 18.15 -22.48 -40.48
C ASN A 692 18.19 -21.18 -39.66
N GLN A 693 17.48 -20.16 -40.13
CA GLN A 693 17.40 -18.87 -39.45
C GLN A 693 16.69 -18.96 -38.09
N LEU A 694 15.56 -19.67 -38.03
CA LEU A 694 14.81 -19.87 -36.79
C LEU A 694 15.62 -20.61 -35.74
N ILE A 695 16.30 -21.70 -36.11
CA ILE A 695 17.12 -22.50 -35.18
C ILE A 695 18.30 -21.68 -34.63
N ASN A 696 18.99 -20.93 -35.49
CA ASN A 696 20.10 -20.08 -35.08
C ASN A 696 19.66 -18.96 -34.13
N SER A 697 18.41 -18.48 -34.23
CA SER A 697 17.88 -17.43 -33.35
C SER A 697 17.69 -17.85 -31.89
N PHE A 698 17.62 -19.17 -31.61
CA PHE A 698 17.61 -19.73 -30.25
C PHE A 698 19.01 -19.97 -29.66
N SER A 699 20.06 -19.87 -30.48
CA SER A 699 21.43 -20.27 -30.13
C SER A 699 22.36 -19.09 -29.81
N LEU A 700 21.84 -17.87 -29.81
CA LEU A 700 22.62 -16.65 -29.53
C LEU A 700 22.84 -16.48 -28.01
N SER A 701 24.10 -16.28 -27.62
CA SER A 701 24.51 -16.00 -26.24
C SER A 701 24.25 -14.53 -25.87
N GLU A 702 24.10 -14.25 -24.57
CA GLU A 702 23.76 -12.94 -23.98
C GLU A 702 24.65 -11.77 -24.45
N ASP A 703 25.88 -12.02 -24.93
CA ASP A 703 26.83 -10.98 -25.36
C ASP A 703 26.58 -10.38 -26.77
N SER A 704 25.56 -10.83 -27.51
CA SER A 704 25.29 -10.34 -28.89
C SER A 704 24.27 -9.20 -28.94
N ALA A 705 24.51 -8.11 -28.20
CA ALA A 705 23.62 -6.95 -28.13
C ALA A 705 23.52 -6.12 -29.44
N SER A 706 24.29 -6.45 -30.48
CA SER A 706 24.40 -5.65 -31.72
C SER A 706 23.59 -6.16 -32.93
N VAL A 707 22.93 -7.33 -32.86
CA VAL A 707 22.14 -7.88 -34.00
C VAL A 707 20.69 -7.33 -34.03
N ALA A 708 20.29 -6.57 -33.01
CA ALA A 708 18.88 -6.30 -32.68
C ALA A 708 18.12 -5.29 -33.58
N VAL A 709 18.49 -5.06 -34.84
CA VAL A 709 17.73 -4.19 -35.77
C VAL A 709 17.46 -4.85 -37.13
N THR A 710 18.17 -5.91 -37.49
CA THR A 710 18.15 -6.48 -38.84
C THR A 710 17.48 -7.85 -38.88
N ASP A 711 16.77 -8.17 -39.96
CA ASP A 711 16.17 -9.49 -40.23
C ASP A 711 17.24 -10.56 -40.57
N THR A 712 18.48 -10.35 -40.15
CA THR A 712 19.65 -11.14 -40.55
C THR A 712 20.37 -11.69 -39.33
N VAL A 713 20.41 -13.01 -39.24
CA VAL A 713 21.38 -13.77 -38.45
C VAL A 713 22.45 -14.25 -39.43
N PRO A 714 23.75 -14.10 -39.16
CA PRO A 714 24.80 -14.57 -40.07
C PRO A 714 24.64 -16.06 -40.37
N PRO A 715 24.79 -16.51 -41.63
CA PRO A 715 24.72 -17.92 -41.98
C PRO A 715 25.89 -18.64 -41.29
N THR A 716 25.57 -19.32 -40.19
CA THR A 716 26.53 -20.14 -39.43
C THR A 716 26.21 -21.60 -39.73
N ALA A 717 27.23 -22.44 -39.83
CA ALA A 717 27.04 -23.88 -39.97
C ALA A 717 26.10 -24.39 -38.88
N MET A 718 25.13 -25.22 -39.27
CA MET A 718 24.13 -25.78 -38.34
C MET A 718 24.84 -26.56 -37.23
N LYS A 719 24.45 -26.27 -35.99
CA LYS A 719 24.94 -26.94 -34.79
C LYS A 719 23.79 -27.57 -34.04
N LEU A 720 24.11 -28.55 -33.21
CA LEU A 720 23.16 -29.18 -32.33
C LEU A 720 22.53 -28.14 -31.39
N PHE A 721 21.20 -28.04 -31.40
CA PHE A 721 20.43 -27.02 -30.67
C PHE A 721 19.49 -27.64 -29.64
N VAL A 722 19.32 -26.97 -28.49
CA VAL A 722 18.45 -27.43 -27.40
C VAL A 722 17.12 -26.69 -27.47
N LEU A 723 16.03 -27.43 -27.53
CA LEU A 723 14.68 -26.86 -27.53
C LEU A 723 14.28 -26.40 -26.12
N PRO A 724 13.55 -25.28 -25.98
CA PRO A 724 13.10 -24.81 -24.67
C PRO A 724 12.22 -25.84 -23.94
N GLY A 725 12.41 -25.97 -22.62
CA GLY A 725 11.70 -26.96 -21.80
C GLY A 725 10.29 -26.56 -21.38
N ASN A 726 9.95 -25.29 -21.51
CA ASN A 726 8.67 -24.69 -21.13
C ASN A 726 7.65 -24.66 -22.29
N LEU A 727 7.88 -25.36 -23.40
CA LEU A 727 6.99 -25.38 -24.56
C LEU A 727 6.30 -26.74 -24.73
N ASP A 728 4.98 -26.71 -24.95
CA ASP A 728 4.12 -27.85 -25.27
C ASP A 728 3.21 -27.45 -26.45
N PHE A 729 3.76 -27.57 -27.66
CA PHE A 729 3.10 -27.13 -28.89
C PHE A 729 2.68 -28.33 -29.74
N GLU A 730 1.46 -28.30 -30.24
CA GLU A 730 0.94 -29.19 -31.27
C GLU A 730 0.58 -28.34 -32.49
N LEU A 731 1.33 -28.54 -33.58
CA LEU A 731 1.21 -27.75 -34.79
C LEU A 731 0.71 -28.63 -35.92
N GLN A 732 -0.31 -28.19 -36.63
CA GLN A 732 -0.74 -28.78 -37.90
C GLN A 732 -0.24 -27.87 -39.02
N THR A 733 0.53 -28.42 -39.97
CA THR A 733 1.29 -27.63 -40.93
C THR A 733 0.74 -27.79 -42.36
N ASP A 734 0.71 -26.68 -43.10
CA ASP A 734 0.47 -26.58 -44.55
C ASP A 734 1.43 -25.53 -45.13
N LEU A 735 2.65 -25.94 -45.46
CA LEU A 735 3.77 -25.04 -45.77
C LEU A 735 4.16 -25.21 -47.24
N LYS A 736 4.23 -24.11 -48.00
CA LYS A 736 4.59 -24.17 -49.42
C LYS A 736 6.06 -24.45 -49.65
N LYS A 737 6.95 -23.76 -48.93
CA LYS A 737 8.39 -23.95 -49.01
C LYS A 737 9.03 -23.95 -47.62
N VAL A 738 9.86 -24.95 -47.35
CA VAL A 738 10.66 -25.06 -46.13
C VAL A 738 12.13 -25.25 -46.51
N VAL A 739 13.00 -24.41 -45.99
CA VAL A 739 14.45 -24.50 -46.21
C VAL A 739 15.10 -25.03 -44.95
N PHE A 740 15.87 -26.12 -45.08
CA PHE A 740 16.67 -26.70 -44.01
C PHE A 740 18.00 -27.20 -44.57
N GLU A 741 19.10 -26.74 -43.98
CA GLU A 741 20.46 -26.87 -44.53
C GLU A 741 20.52 -26.37 -45.98
N GLN A 742 20.87 -27.25 -46.93
CA GLN A 742 20.96 -26.95 -48.36
C GLN A 742 19.73 -27.46 -49.14
N VAL A 743 18.72 -28.00 -48.45
CA VAL A 743 17.57 -28.67 -49.07
C VAL A 743 16.33 -27.80 -48.97
N GLU A 744 15.62 -27.71 -50.09
CA GLU A 744 14.31 -27.08 -50.17
C GLU A 744 13.22 -28.16 -50.25
N PHE A 745 12.27 -28.09 -49.33
CA PHE A 745 11.09 -28.95 -49.28
C PHE A 745 9.86 -28.16 -49.69
N GLU A 746 9.08 -28.69 -50.62
CA GLU A 746 7.84 -28.14 -51.14
C GLU A 746 6.61 -28.89 -50.58
N ASP A 747 5.50 -28.17 -50.44
CA ASP A 747 4.19 -28.70 -50.01
C ASP A 747 4.27 -29.60 -48.77
N VAL A 748 4.86 -29.07 -47.69
CA VAL A 748 5.06 -29.76 -46.42
C VAL A 748 3.76 -29.77 -45.60
N CYS A 749 3.12 -30.93 -45.52
CA CYS A 749 1.86 -31.15 -44.81
C CYS A 749 1.99 -32.24 -43.75
N GLY A 750 1.56 -31.97 -42.52
CA GLY A 750 1.65 -32.96 -41.43
C GLY A 750 1.36 -32.37 -40.05
N LYS A 751 1.81 -33.07 -39.00
CA LYS A 751 1.76 -32.55 -37.62
C LYS A 751 3.16 -32.49 -37.03
N VAL A 752 3.42 -31.45 -36.24
CA VAL A 752 4.69 -31.22 -35.53
C VAL A 752 4.38 -31.00 -34.06
N ASP A 753 4.90 -31.86 -33.20
CA ASP A 753 4.77 -31.73 -31.75
C ASP A 753 6.11 -31.31 -31.14
N LEU A 754 6.07 -30.32 -30.26
CA LEU A 754 7.20 -29.89 -29.45
C LEU A 754 6.82 -30.03 -27.99
N LYS A 755 7.41 -31.00 -27.28
CA LYS A 755 7.11 -31.24 -25.87
C LYS A 755 8.30 -31.84 -25.14
N ASN A 756 8.55 -31.40 -23.90
CA ASN A 756 9.68 -31.87 -23.08
C ASN A 756 11.02 -31.84 -23.83
N ARG A 757 11.33 -30.71 -24.49
CA ARG A 757 12.55 -30.53 -25.33
C ARG A 757 12.70 -31.53 -26.49
N THR A 758 11.62 -32.19 -26.88
CA THR A 758 11.59 -33.19 -27.93
C THR A 758 10.72 -32.69 -29.07
N LEU A 759 11.26 -32.69 -30.29
CA LEU A 759 10.55 -32.42 -31.52
C LEU A 759 10.10 -33.74 -32.15
N HIS A 760 8.85 -33.81 -32.57
CA HIS A 760 8.29 -34.98 -33.24
C HIS A 760 7.50 -34.57 -34.47
N LEU A 761 8.01 -34.98 -35.63
CA LEU A 761 7.40 -34.83 -36.93
C LEU A 761 6.53 -36.07 -37.17
N ARG A 762 5.20 -35.89 -37.21
CA ARG A 762 4.21 -36.96 -37.36
C ARG A 762 3.70 -36.99 -38.80
N ASN A 763 4.19 -37.96 -39.57
CA ASN A 763 3.75 -38.26 -40.94
C ASN A 763 3.74 -37.02 -41.85
N LEU A 764 4.84 -36.29 -41.90
CA LEU A 764 4.96 -35.16 -42.83
C LEU A 764 5.07 -35.70 -44.26
N GLY A 765 4.16 -35.31 -45.14
CA GLY A 765 4.32 -35.43 -46.59
C GLY A 765 4.98 -34.18 -47.14
N MET A 766 5.89 -34.34 -48.08
CA MET A 766 6.62 -33.23 -48.72
C MET A 766 7.19 -33.67 -50.07
N ARG A 767 7.60 -32.71 -50.91
CA ARG A 767 8.36 -32.95 -52.14
C ARG A 767 9.74 -32.29 -52.02
N ALA A 768 10.81 -33.00 -52.31
CA ALA A 768 12.15 -32.40 -52.39
C ALA A 768 13.02 -33.21 -53.34
N LEU A 769 14.04 -32.59 -53.93
CA LEU A 769 15.03 -33.28 -54.78
C LEU A 769 14.38 -34.05 -55.96
N ASP A 770 13.29 -33.51 -56.50
CA ASP A 770 12.42 -34.13 -57.52
C ASP A 770 11.78 -35.46 -57.11
N ALA A 771 11.53 -35.66 -55.81
CA ALA A 771 10.97 -36.88 -55.23
C ALA A 771 9.85 -36.59 -54.22
N ASP A 772 8.85 -37.48 -54.18
CA ASP A 772 7.84 -37.48 -53.12
C ASP A 772 8.39 -38.15 -51.86
N MET A 773 8.22 -37.51 -50.71
CA MET A 773 8.77 -37.95 -49.43
C MET A 773 7.68 -38.01 -48.36
N LYS A 774 7.74 -39.04 -47.52
CA LYS A 774 7.03 -39.11 -46.24
C LYS A 774 8.03 -39.27 -45.11
N ALA A 775 7.87 -38.50 -44.05
CA ALA A 775 8.79 -38.46 -42.93
C ALA A 775 8.10 -38.58 -41.58
N VAL A 776 8.63 -39.45 -40.74
CA VAL A 776 8.45 -39.43 -39.29
C VAL A 776 9.82 -39.19 -38.67
N MET A 777 9.92 -38.26 -37.73
CA MET A 777 11.20 -37.94 -37.09
C MET A 777 11.01 -37.55 -35.64
N VAL A 778 11.92 -37.98 -34.79
CA VAL A 778 12.04 -37.57 -33.39
C VAL A 778 13.43 -37.01 -33.18
N TYR A 779 13.52 -35.78 -32.71
CA TYR A 779 14.78 -35.11 -32.35
C TYR A 779 14.76 -34.67 -30.89
N ARG A 780 15.87 -34.92 -30.19
CA ARG A 780 16.07 -34.43 -28.82
C ARG A 780 17.55 -34.18 -28.56
N ALA A 781 17.86 -33.03 -27.98
CA ALA A 781 19.19 -32.72 -27.45
C ALA A 781 19.07 -32.22 -26.01
N ASP A 782 19.79 -32.85 -25.09
CA ASP A 782 19.85 -32.41 -23.68
C ASP A 782 20.95 -31.35 -23.46
N SER A 783 21.93 -31.28 -24.38
CA SER A 783 23.01 -30.29 -24.41
C SER A 783 23.53 -30.10 -25.83
N VAL A 784 24.32 -29.04 -26.08
CA VAL A 784 24.98 -28.78 -27.37
C VAL A 784 26.09 -29.78 -27.74
N ARG A 785 26.43 -30.73 -26.85
CA ARG A 785 27.53 -31.70 -27.06
C ARG A 785 27.08 -33.04 -27.65
N GLY A 786 25.80 -33.36 -27.58
CA GLY A 786 25.30 -34.64 -28.07
C GLY A 786 23.78 -34.75 -27.99
N GLY A 787 23.20 -35.33 -29.03
CA GLY A 787 21.76 -35.48 -29.20
C GLY A 787 21.36 -36.87 -29.66
N TYR A 788 20.05 -37.06 -29.80
CA TYR A 788 19.43 -38.26 -30.30
C TYR A 788 18.49 -37.89 -31.46
N THR A 789 18.53 -38.69 -32.51
CA THR A 789 17.55 -38.63 -33.59
C THR A 789 17.05 -40.04 -33.93
N GLY A 790 15.77 -40.15 -34.26
CA GLY A 790 15.19 -41.31 -34.89
C GLY A 790 14.30 -40.88 -36.03
N PHE A 791 14.38 -41.53 -37.18
CA PHE A 791 13.61 -41.15 -38.37
C PHE A 791 13.17 -42.36 -39.18
N ASP A 792 11.99 -42.25 -39.80
CA ASP A 792 11.46 -43.15 -40.82
C ASP A 792 11.13 -42.28 -42.05
N PHE A 793 11.92 -42.44 -43.10
CA PHE A 793 11.75 -41.73 -44.36
C PHE A 793 11.35 -42.71 -45.46
N LYS A 794 10.34 -42.34 -46.25
CA LYS A 794 9.91 -43.06 -47.44
C LYS A 794 10.01 -42.10 -48.62
N ILE A 795 10.98 -42.32 -49.48
CA ILE A 795 11.31 -41.48 -50.61
C ILE A 795 11.00 -42.25 -51.90
N ARG A 796 10.26 -41.64 -52.81
CA ARG A 796 9.81 -42.25 -54.06
C ARG A 796 10.45 -41.55 -55.25
N ASP A 797 10.97 -42.34 -56.18
CA ASP A 797 11.51 -41.87 -57.47
C ASP A 797 12.65 -40.82 -57.38
N ILE A 798 13.52 -40.94 -56.36
CA ILE A 798 14.65 -40.02 -56.18
C ILE A 798 15.83 -40.38 -57.08
N ASN A 799 16.48 -39.38 -57.65
CA ASN A 799 17.74 -39.57 -58.37
C ASN A 799 18.84 -40.01 -57.38
N ILE A 800 19.57 -41.07 -57.72
CA ILE A 800 20.63 -41.62 -56.84
C ILE A 800 21.66 -40.56 -56.42
N ALA A 801 22.10 -39.68 -57.32
CA ALA A 801 23.07 -38.64 -56.98
C ALA A 801 22.52 -37.68 -55.91
N LYS A 802 21.27 -37.22 -56.10
CA LYS A 802 20.57 -36.35 -55.13
C LYS A 802 20.32 -37.04 -53.78
N LEU A 803 20.08 -38.36 -53.79
CA LEU A 803 19.92 -39.15 -52.55
C LEU A 803 21.22 -39.21 -51.75
N VAL A 804 22.37 -39.38 -52.43
CA VAL A 804 23.69 -39.36 -51.80
C VAL A 804 24.01 -37.98 -51.23
N ASP A 805 23.70 -36.92 -51.99
CA ASP A 805 23.86 -35.54 -51.51
C ASP A 805 22.98 -35.26 -50.28
N PHE A 806 21.76 -35.79 -50.25
CA PHE A 806 20.81 -35.63 -49.13
C PHE A 806 21.21 -36.40 -47.87
N ILE A 807 21.79 -37.59 -48.04
CA ILE A 807 22.25 -38.44 -46.93
C ILE A 807 23.73 -38.77 -47.17
N PRO A 808 24.66 -37.87 -46.82
CA PRO A 808 26.09 -38.09 -47.08
C PRO A 808 26.64 -39.36 -46.40
N SER A 809 26.03 -39.77 -45.28
CA SER A 809 26.37 -41.05 -44.61
C SER A 809 26.14 -42.28 -45.48
N MET A 810 25.35 -42.17 -46.56
CA MET A 810 25.14 -43.24 -47.54
C MET A 810 26.44 -43.68 -48.21
N ASP A 811 27.40 -42.76 -48.36
CA ASP A 811 28.70 -43.08 -48.94
C ASP A 811 29.49 -44.09 -48.12
N THR A 812 29.37 -44.04 -46.80
CA THR A 812 30.02 -44.98 -45.90
C THR A 812 29.25 -46.30 -45.83
N ILE A 813 27.91 -46.24 -45.89
CA ILE A 813 27.05 -47.41 -45.69
C ILE A 813 26.92 -48.25 -46.97
N VAL A 814 26.72 -47.61 -48.13
CA VAL A 814 26.51 -48.25 -49.44
C VAL A 814 27.33 -47.53 -50.52
N PRO A 815 28.68 -47.57 -50.48
CA PRO A 815 29.54 -46.84 -51.42
C PRO A 815 29.29 -47.20 -52.89
N MET A 816 28.87 -48.44 -53.14
CA MET A 816 28.55 -48.94 -54.48
C MET A 816 27.40 -48.17 -55.16
N LEU A 817 26.54 -47.49 -54.39
CA LEU A 817 25.42 -46.73 -54.91
C LEU A 817 25.87 -45.65 -55.90
N ARG A 818 27.07 -45.07 -55.71
CA ARG A 818 27.68 -44.07 -56.61
C ARG A 818 27.98 -44.59 -58.02
N SER A 819 28.17 -45.89 -58.18
CA SER A 819 28.47 -46.48 -59.49
C SER A 819 27.24 -46.57 -60.39
N PHE A 820 26.04 -46.35 -59.83
CA PHE A 820 24.78 -46.45 -60.54
C PHE A 820 24.16 -45.06 -60.76
N LYS A 821 23.63 -44.86 -61.97
CA LYS A 821 22.80 -43.72 -62.37
C LYS A 821 21.38 -44.20 -62.62
N GLY A 822 20.39 -43.54 -62.03
CA GLY A 822 18.99 -43.87 -62.19
C GLY A 822 18.15 -43.27 -61.07
N ARG A 823 16.87 -43.66 -61.03
CA ARG A 823 15.94 -43.27 -59.96
C ARG A 823 15.60 -44.48 -59.10
N VAL A 824 15.43 -44.25 -57.80
CA VAL A 824 15.16 -45.31 -56.82
C VAL A 824 14.04 -44.90 -55.88
N GLN A 825 13.30 -45.89 -55.40
CA GLN A 825 12.58 -45.82 -54.15
C GLN A 825 13.57 -46.12 -53.02
N PHE A 826 13.56 -45.27 -52.01
CA PHE A 826 14.40 -45.40 -50.83
C PHE A 826 13.54 -45.26 -49.58
N ASP A 827 13.35 -46.35 -48.85
CA ASP A 827 12.68 -46.35 -47.56
C ASP A 827 13.70 -46.66 -46.46
N VAL A 828 13.83 -45.84 -45.43
CA VAL A 828 14.77 -46.05 -44.32
C VAL A 828 14.07 -45.83 -42.99
N ALA A 829 14.29 -46.71 -42.03
CA ALA A 829 14.05 -46.44 -40.61
C ALA A 829 15.38 -46.50 -39.87
N ALA A 830 15.71 -45.49 -39.08
CA ALA A 830 16.98 -45.41 -38.36
C ALA A 830 16.86 -44.69 -37.01
N GLU A 831 17.71 -45.06 -36.06
CA GLU A 831 17.99 -44.30 -34.83
C GLU A 831 19.51 -44.14 -34.64
N ALA A 832 19.95 -42.98 -34.14
CA ALA A 832 21.37 -42.71 -33.89
C ALA A 832 21.59 -41.59 -32.87
N ARG A 833 22.84 -41.48 -32.38
CA ARG A 833 23.33 -40.32 -31.66
C ARG A 833 23.91 -39.28 -32.63
N LEU A 834 23.70 -38.02 -32.31
CA LEU A 834 24.22 -36.88 -33.05
C LEU A 834 25.44 -36.28 -32.33
N ASP A 835 26.42 -35.80 -33.10
CA ASP A 835 27.49 -34.94 -32.58
C ASP A 835 27.07 -33.46 -32.48
N SER A 836 28.00 -32.57 -32.11
CA SER A 836 27.75 -31.14 -31.97
C SER A 836 27.43 -30.42 -33.29
N ASN A 837 27.74 -31.03 -34.42
CA ASN A 837 27.50 -30.52 -35.77
C ASN A 837 26.29 -31.21 -36.42
N MET A 838 25.47 -31.90 -35.62
CA MET A 838 24.33 -32.72 -36.06
C MET A 838 24.67 -33.89 -36.99
N ASN A 839 25.93 -34.31 -37.10
CA ASN A 839 26.28 -35.49 -37.88
C ASN A 839 25.88 -36.77 -37.13
N ILE A 840 25.42 -37.77 -37.89
CA ILE A 840 25.13 -39.10 -37.38
C ILE A 840 26.44 -39.77 -36.95
N ARG A 841 26.52 -40.19 -35.67
CA ARG A 841 27.61 -41.04 -35.20
C ARG A 841 27.38 -42.46 -35.69
N ILE A 842 27.98 -42.81 -36.82
CA ILE A 842 27.83 -44.10 -37.51
C ILE A 842 27.95 -45.33 -36.58
N PRO A 843 28.87 -45.40 -35.59
CA PRO A 843 28.93 -46.54 -34.67
C PRO A 843 27.66 -46.75 -33.82
N THR A 844 26.86 -45.69 -33.62
CA THR A 844 25.59 -45.73 -32.88
C THR A 844 24.37 -45.92 -33.78
N LEU A 845 24.57 -45.96 -35.09
CA LEU A 845 23.49 -46.06 -36.07
C LEU A 845 22.90 -47.46 -36.06
N ARG A 846 21.58 -47.52 -35.84
CA ARG A 846 20.77 -48.71 -36.06
C ARG A 846 19.77 -48.39 -37.16
N SER A 847 19.84 -49.11 -38.27
CA SER A 847 19.03 -48.79 -39.45
C SER A 847 18.57 -50.04 -40.20
N ALA A 848 17.37 -49.96 -40.78
CA ALA A 848 16.88 -50.89 -41.79
C ALA A 848 16.47 -50.10 -43.04
N MET A 849 17.02 -50.48 -44.19
CA MET A 849 16.92 -49.76 -45.46
C MET A 849 16.37 -50.65 -46.58
N HIS A 850 15.32 -50.13 -47.19
CA HIS A 850 14.60 -50.43 -48.41
C HIS A 850 15.13 -49.75 -49.69
N ILE A 851 15.95 -50.35 -50.56
CA ILE A 851 16.34 -49.67 -51.82
C ILE A 851 15.82 -50.44 -53.03
N LYS A 852 14.97 -49.83 -53.85
CA LYS A 852 14.47 -50.44 -55.09
C LYS A 852 14.65 -49.49 -56.27
N GLY A 853 15.30 -49.95 -57.34
CA GLY A 853 15.45 -49.21 -58.59
C GLY A 853 15.18 -50.10 -59.79
N ASP A 854 14.55 -49.53 -60.81
CA ASP A 854 14.28 -50.19 -62.08
C ASP A 854 15.13 -49.51 -63.17
N SER A 855 15.69 -50.28 -64.11
CA SER A 855 16.50 -49.76 -65.22
C SER A 855 17.70 -48.89 -64.81
N LEU A 856 18.50 -49.34 -63.82
CA LEU A 856 19.67 -48.60 -63.34
C LEU A 856 20.86 -48.74 -64.30
N VAL A 857 21.53 -47.63 -64.63
CA VAL A 857 22.69 -47.59 -65.53
C VAL A 857 23.98 -47.65 -64.71
N LEU A 858 24.92 -48.54 -65.03
CA LEU A 858 26.25 -48.50 -64.41
C LEU A 858 27.16 -47.51 -65.18
N MET A 859 27.90 -46.67 -64.44
CA MET A 859 28.60 -45.51 -65.01
C MET A 859 29.96 -45.84 -65.63
N ASP A 860 30.58 -46.95 -65.27
CA ASP A 860 31.89 -47.35 -65.79
C ASP A 860 31.76 -48.07 -67.15
N GLY A 861 31.94 -47.31 -68.23
CA GLY A 861 31.84 -47.80 -69.60
C GLY A 861 32.99 -48.71 -70.04
N GLU A 862 34.20 -48.52 -69.51
CA GLU A 862 35.39 -49.31 -69.86
C GLU A 862 35.33 -50.69 -69.19
N THR A 863 35.06 -50.72 -67.89
CA THR A 863 34.85 -51.97 -67.14
C THR A 863 33.62 -52.73 -67.65
N PHE A 864 32.55 -52.03 -68.04
CA PHE A 864 31.38 -52.68 -68.65
C PHE A 864 31.70 -53.25 -70.04
N ALA A 865 32.50 -52.58 -70.86
CA ALA A 865 32.91 -53.09 -72.16
C ALA A 865 33.73 -54.39 -72.01
N GLU A 866 34.63 -54.46 -71.03
CA GLU A 866 35.38 -55.68 -70.71
C GLU A 866 34.48 -56.80 -70.20
N ILE A 867 33.61 -56.51 -69.22
CA ILE A 867 32.68 -57.50 -68.64
C ILE A 867 31.68 -58.00 -69.68
N SER A 868 31.11 -57.13 -70.50
CA SER A 868 30.14 -57.49 -71.54
C SER A 868 30.77 -58.36 -72.65
N LYS A 869 32.06 -58.16 -72.94
CA LYS A 869 32.84 -59.01 -73.85
C LYS A 869 33.18 -60.36 -73.22
N MET A 870 33.65 -60.37 -71.97
CA MET A 870 34.01 -61.58 -71.22
C MET A 870 32.79 -62.48 -70.95
N LEU A 871 31.63 -61.89 -70.64
CA LEU A 871 30.39 -62.61 -70.31
C LEU A 871 29.44 -62.78 -71.51
N MET A 872 29.85 -62.44 -72.74
CA MET A 872 29.05 -62.60 -73.96
C MET A 872 27.64 -62.00 -73.89
N PHE A 873 27.51 -60.74 -73.45
CA PHE A 873 26.22 -60.05 -73.42
C PHE A 873 25.65 -59.85 -74.83
N LYS A 874 24.32 -59.99 -74.96
CA LYS A 874 23.54 -59.80 -76.21
C LYS A 874 23.54 -58.32 -76.59
N ASN A 875 23.36 -57.44 -75.61
CA ASN A 875 23.44 -55.99 -75.80
C ASN A 875 24.76 -55.43 -75.23
N LYS A 876 25.72 -55.13 -76.11
CA LYS A 876 27.04 -54.56 -75.75
C LYS A 876 27.06 -53.03 -75.67
N LYS A 877 25.94 -52.36 -75.97
CA LYS A 877 25.81 -50.88 -75.96
C LYS A 877 25.02 -50.34 -74.77
N LYS A 878 24.27 -51.19 -74.05
CA LYS A 878 23.35 -50.76 -72.98
C LYS A 878 23.79 -51.37 -71.64
N ASN A 879 24.32 -50.53 -70.75
CA ASN A 879 24.76 -50.91 -69.41
C ASN A 879 23.63 -50.73 -68.37
N VAL A 880 22.50 -51.41 -68.58
CA VAL A 880 21.30 -51.25 -67.74
C VAL A 880 20.97 -52.53 -67.00
N PHE A 881 20.78 -52.43 -65.69
CA PHE A 881 20.23 -53.44 -64.82
C PHE A 881 18.70 -53.34 -64.80
N ASP A 882 17.99 -54.43 -65.09
CA ASP A 882 16.53 -54.41 -65.28
C ASP A 882 15.79 -53.96 -64.02
N SER A 883 16.13 -54.55 -62.87
CA SER A 883 15.66 -54.14 -61.56
C SER A 883 16.62 -54.62 -60.46
N ILE A 884 16.75 -53.80 -59.42
CA ILE A 884 17.55 -54.07 -58.24
C ILE A 884 16.68 -53.73 -57.02
N SER A 885 16.55 -54.68 -56.10
CA SER A 885 15.79 -54.50 -54.85
C SER A 885 16.61 -55.01 -53.67
N VAL A 886 17.23 -54.11 -52.92
CA VAL A 886 18.17 -54.41 -51.85
C VAL A 886 17.55 -54.11 -50.49
N ASN A 887 17.75 -55.03 -49.57
CA ASN A 887 17.40 -54.88 -48.16
C ASN A 887 18.69 -54.84 -47.34
N ILE A 888 18.89 -53.78 -46.55
CA ILE A 888 20.12 -53.54 -45.79
C ILE A 888 19.78 -53.30 -44.32
N VAL A 889 20.55 -53.90 -43.41
CA VAL A 889 20.47 -53.60 -41.98
C VAL A 889 21.84 -53.14 -41.49
N VAL A 890 21.86 -52.03 -40.76
CA VAL A 890 23.04 -51.52 -40.07
C VAL A 890 22.81 -51.67 -38.57
N ASN A 891 23.74 -52.33 -37.90
CA ASN A 891 23.72 -52.43 -36.44
C ASN A 891 25.15 -52.55 -35.90
N ASP A 892 25.45 -51.79 -34.84
CA ASP A 892 26.72 -51.81 -34.11
C ASP A 892 27.97 -51.70 -35.02
N GLY A 893 27.91 -50.82 -36.04
CA GLY A 893 29.02 -50.62 -36.99
C GLY A 893 29.21 -51.76 -38.01
N SER A 894 28.25 -52.66 -38.15
CA SER A 894 28.22 -53.67 -39.22
C SER A 894 27.06 -53.41 -40.17
N VAL A 895 27.34 -53.51 -41.46
CA VAL A 895 26.36 -53.39 -42.56
C VAL A 895 26.10 -54.79 -43.12
N LEU A 896 24.88 -55.28 -42.97
CA LEU A 896 24.41 -56.54 -43.53
C LEU A 896 23.54 -56.27 -44.75
N VAL A 897 23.99 -56.73 -45.91
CA VAL A 897 23.22 -56.70 -47.15
C VAL A 897 22.59 -58.08 -47.35
N TYR A 898 21.25 -58.13 -47.24
CA TYR A 898 20.52 -59.37 -47.45
C TYR A 898 20.63 -59.81 -48.92
N PRO A 899 20.66 -61.12 -49.20
CA PRO A 899 20.71 -61.62 -50.57
C PRO A 899 19.62 -60.99 -51.43
N PHE A 900 19.99 -60.40 -52.57
CA PHE A 900 19.06 -59.82 -53.55
C PHE A 900 19.39 -60.30 -54.95
N GLN A 901 18.36 -60.43 -55.79
CA GLN A 901 18.53 -60.81 -57.19
C GLN A 901 18.83 -59.58 -58.06
N VAL A 902 19.77 -59.76 -58.98
CA VAL A 902 20.12 -58.81 -60.03
C VAL A 902 20.02 -59.51 -61.37
N SER A 903 19.35 -58.86 -62.32
CA SER A 903 19.26 -59.32 -63.71
C SER A 903 19.97 -58.34 -64.63
N ILE A 904 20.85 -58.87 -65.49
CA ILE A 904 21.55 -58.09 -66.52
C ILE A 904 21.64 -58.91 -67.81
N ASP A 905 21.10 -58.36 -68.91
CA ASP A 905 21.00 -59.02 -70.22
C ASP A 905 20.36 -60.43 -70.16
N ARG A 906 21.18 -61.48 -70.08
CA ARG A 906 20.75 -62.90 -69.99
C ARG A 906 21.19 -63.60 -68.71
N TYR A 907 21.85 -62.87 -67.81
CA TYR A 907 22.36 -63.37 -66.54
C TYR A 907 21.41 -62.99 -65.39
N LYS A 908 21.21 -63.93 -64.46
CA LYS A 908 20.61 -63.66 -63.16
C LYS A 908 21.59 -64.07 -62.07
N ALA A 909 21.83 -63.20 -61.11
CA ALA A 909 22.70 -63.46 -59.98
C ALA A 909 22.04 -63.05 -58.65
N ALA A 910 22.32 -63.77 -57.58
CA ALA A 910 21.97 -63.38 -56.21
C ALA A 910 23.21 -62.88 -55.47
N ILE A 911 23.15 -61.67 -54.92
CA ILE A 911 24.27 -60.99 -54.26
C ILE A 911 23.89 -60.73 -52.80
N GLY A 912 24.75 -61.08 -51.85
CA GLY A 912 24.54 -60.78 -50.42
C GLY A 912 25.85 -60.85 -49.63
N GLY A 913 25.91 -60.25 -48.45
CA GLY A 913 27.14 -60.20 -47.67
C GLY A 913 27.12 -59.23 -46.50
N GLU A 914 28.28 -59.09 -45.86
CA GLU A 914 28.52 -58.20 -44.72
C GLU A 914 29.68 -57.25 -45.00
N GLN A 915 29.64 -56.07 -44.40
CA GLN A 915 30.66 -55.03 -44.51
C GLN A 915 30.86 -54.31 -43.17
N GLY A 916 32.11 -54.02 -42.80
CA GLY A 916 32.46 -53.18 -41.66
C GLY A 916 32.58 -51.70 -42.03
N LEU A 917 32.63 -50.82 -41.02
CA LEU A 917 32.85 -49.37 -41.22
C LEU A 917 34.24 -49.04 -41.77
N ASP A 918 35.19 -49.98 -41.70
CA ASP A 918 36.53 -49.90 -42.28
C ASP A 918 36.56 -50.18 -43.79
N MET A 919 35.38 -50.28 -44.42
CA MET A 919 35.19 -50.63 -45.83
C MET A 919 35.71 -52.02 -46.21
N ASN A 920 36.03 -52.87 -45.23
CA ASN A 920 36.26 -54.28 -45.49
C ASN A 920 34.93 -54.99 -45.65
N PHE A 921 34.77 -55.70 -46.76
CA PHE A 921 33.55 -56.42 -47.10
C PHE A 921 33.81 -57.91 -47.35
N LYS A 922 32.75 -58.69 -47.19
CA LYS A 922 32.65 -60.11 -47.58
C LYS A 922 31.32 -60.33 -48.28
N TYR A 923 31.34 -60.24 -49.60
CA TYR A 923 30.19 -60.49 -50.45
C TYR A 923 30.26 -61.86 -51.12
N HIS A 924 29.10 -62.43 -51.41
CA HIS A 924 28.95 -63.64 -52.21
C HIS A 924 27.99 -63.37 -53.36
N ILE A 925 28.36 -63.77 -54.56
CA ILE A 925 27.55 -63.68 -55.77
C ILE A 925 27.27 -65.10 -56.26
N SER A 926 26.01 -65.54 -56.24
CA SER A 926 25.58 -66.83 -56.82
C SER A 926 25.00 -66.60 -58.20
N ILE A 927 25.57 -67.22 -59.24
CA ILE A 927 25.06 -67.14 -60.61
C ILE A 927 23.89 -68.12 -60.74
N LEU A 928 22.66 -67.59 -60.84
CA LEU A 928 21.41 -68.36 -60.86
C LEU A 928 21.03 -68.79 -62.28
N LYS A 929 21.23 -67.90 -63.27
CA LYS A 929 20.99 -68.14 -64.70
C LYS A 929 22.16 -67.58 -65.50
N SER A 930 22.75 -68.42 -66.35
CA SER A 930 23.88 -68.08 -67.21
C SER A 930 23.76 -68.84 -68.54
N PRO A 931 24.27 -68.30 -69.66
CA PRO A 931 24.42 -69.02 -70.93
C PRO A 931 25.52 -70.10 -70.88
N LEU A 932 26.39 -70.03 -69.87
CA LEU A 932 27.45 -71.00 -69.63
C LEU A 932 26.88 -72.21 -68.88
N PRO A 933 27.29 -73.46 -69.20
CA PRO A 933 26.70 -74.70 -68.65
C PRO A 933 27.17 -75.02 -67.21
N PHE A 934 27.37 -74.01 -66.36
CA PHE A 934 27.76 -74.20 -64.96
C PHE A 934 27.12 -73.16 -64.02
N LYS A 935 26.69 -73.61 -62.83
CA LYS A 935 26.32 -72.75 -61.70
C LYS A 935 27.56 -72.50 -60.86
N ALA A 936 27.97 -71.25 -60.68
CA ALA A 936 29.13 -70.86 -59.87
C ALA A 936 28.75 -69.83 -58.81
N GLY A 937 29.49 -69.86 -57.69
CA GLY A 937 29.48 -68.81 -56.68
C GLY A 937 30.81 -68.05 -56.69
N VAL A 938 30.79 -66.74 -56.48
CA VAL A 938 31.98 -65.90 -56.39
C VAL A 938 31.98 -65.24 -55.01
N ASN A 939 32.99 -65.54 -54.19
CA ASN A 939 33.22 -64.82 -52.95
C ASN A 939 34.15 -63.65 -53.23
N ILE A 940 33.74 -62.46 -52.82
CA ILE A 940 34.51 -61.23 -52.92
C ILE A 940 34.80 -60.76 -51.51
N SER A 941 36.07 -60.58 -51.15
CA SER A 941 36.47 -60.12 -49.81
C SER A 941 37.66 -59.16 -49.86
N GLY A 942 37.78 -58.26 -48.88
CA GLY A 942 38.82 -57.22 -48.85
C GLY A 942 38.19 -55.83 -48.84
N ASN A 943 38.89 -54.84 -49.38
CA ASN A 943 38.38 -53.48 -49.58
C ASN A 943 38.45 -53.09 -51.08
N LEU A 944 38.00 -51.88 -51.42
CA LEU A 944 37.95 -51.39 -52.81
C LEU A 944 39.33 -51.39 -53.49
N ASP A 945 40.41 -51.15 -52.75
CA ASP A 945 41.77 -51.10 -53.29
C ASP A 945 42.45 -52.47 -53.43
N LYS A 946 42.08 -53.44 -52.58
CA LYS A 946 42.70 -54.78 -52.50
C LYS A 946 41.63 -55.87 -52.44
N MET A 947 40.94 -56.05 -53.57
CA MET A 947 39.85 -57.02 -53.69
C MET A 947 40.39 -58.44 -53.94
N LYS A 948 39.98 -59.41 -53.11
CA LYS A 948 40.25 -60.84 -53.30
C LYS A 948 39.00 -61.54 -53.83
N ILE A 949 39.09 -62.08 -55.04
CA ILE A 949 38.01 -62.84 -55.70
C ILE A 949 38.32 -64.34 -55.62
N ARG A 950 37.37 -65.15 -55.14
CA ARG A 950 37.47 -66.62 -55.11
C ARG A 950 36.23 -67.26 -55.70
N VAL A 951 36.40 -68.07 -56.73
CA VAL A 951 35.32 -68.87 -57.33
C VAL A 951 35.08 -70.13 -56.49
N GLY A 952 33.83 -70.49 -56.25
CA GLY A 952 33.41 -71.63 -55.44
C GLY A 952 31.96 -72.04 -55.71
N LYS A 953 31.35 -72.77 -54.78
CA LYS A 953 29.94 -73.20 -54.89
C LYS A 953 28.98 -72.02 -54.64
N ALA A 954 27.88 -71.97 -55.36
CA ALA A 954 26.79 -71.02 -55.14
C ALA A 954 26.15 -71.25 -53.75
N LYS A 955 26.11 -70.19 -52.92
CA LYS A 955 25.46 -70.21 -51.60
C LYS A 955 23.95 -69.97 -51.68
N TYR A 956 23.49 -69.20 -52.65
CA TYR A 956 22.07 -68.86 -52.84
C TYR A 956 21.53 -69.69 -54.00
N LYS A 957 20.61 -70.64 -53.72
CA LYS A 957 20.14 -71.63 -54.70
C LYS A 957 18.79 -71.28 -55.35
N ASP A 958 17.90 -70.64 -54.61
CA ASP A 958 16.60 -70.13 -55.07
C ASP A 958 16.45 -68.67 -54.59
N ASP A 959 15.51 -67.92 -55.21
CA ASP A 959 15.24 -66.50 -54.97
C ASP A 959 15.24 -66.13 -53.47
N VAL A 960 15.51 -64.85 -53.19
CA VAL A 960 15.32 -64.21 -51.88
C VAL A 960 14.08 -64.79 -51.20
N THR A 961 14.24 -65.57 -50.13
CA THR A 961 13.07 -66.18 -49.48
C THR A 961 12.14 -65.06 -49.01
N PRO A 962 10.81 -65.16 -49.21
CA PRO A 962 9.85 -64.20 -48.65
C PRO A 962 10.11 -63.92 -47.17
N ALA A 963 10.61 -64.91 -46.42
CA ALA A 963 11.07 -64.77 -45.04
C ALA A 963 12.14 -63.70 -44.81
N ALA A 964 13.11 -63.52 -45.72
CA ALA A 964 14.15 -62.49 -45.59
C ALA A 964 13.62 -61.07 -45.84
N ILE A 965 12.74 -60.91 -46.83
CA ILE A 965 12.03 -59.65 -47.11
C ILE A 965 11.13 -59.30 -45.92
N HIS A 966 10.30 -60.26 -45.47
CA HIS A 966 9.47 -60.10 -44.29
C HIS A 966 10.29 -59.77 -43.04
N LYS A 967 11.50 -60.30 -42.87
CA LYS A 967 12.36 -59.99 -41.72
C LYS A 967 12.85 -58.55 -41.73
N VAL A 968 13.26 -58.01 -42.88
CA VAL A 968 13.70 -56.61 -42.98
C VAL A 968 12.53 -55.64 -42.92
N ASP A 969 11.41 -55.97 -43.56
CA ASP A 969 10.16 -55.21 -43.41
C ASP A 969 9.68 -55.21 -41.96
N SER A 970 9.70 -56.36 -41.27
CA SER A 970 9.36 -56.45 -39.85
C SER A 970 10.34 -55.66 -38.99
N THR A 971 11.64 -55.71 -39.27
CA THR A 971 12.67 -54.93 -38.55
C THR A 971 12.47 -53.43 -38.76
N ARG A 972 12.16 -53.00 -39.98
CA ARG A 972 11.84 -51.60 -40.32
C ARG A 972 10.56 -51.13 -39.64
N MET A 973 9.51 -51.95 -39.67
CA MET A 973 8.24 -51.66 -38.98
C MET A 973 8.43 -51.62 -37.45
N ASP A 974 9.23 -52.52 -36.88
CA ASP A 974 9.56 -52.56 -35.46
C ASP A 974 10.43 -51.35 -35.05
N LEU A 975 11.45 -50.98 -35.83
CA LEU A 975 12.24 -49.77 -35.62
C LEU A 975 11.38 -48.51 -35.72
N GLY A 976 10.55 -48.39 -36.75
CA GLY A 976 9.59 -47.30 -36.90
C GLY A 976 8.63 -47.20 -35.70
N ARG A 977 8.10 -48.34 -35.24
CA ARG A 977 7.25 -48.41 -34.03
C ARG A 977 8.02 -48.00 -32.78
N ARG A 978 9.25 -48.48 -32.58
CA ARG A 978 10.10 -48.13 -31.44
C ARG A 978 10.47 -46.66 -31.39
N ILE A 979 10.69 -46.02 -32.54
CA ILE A 979 10.91 -44.57 -32.63
C ILE A 979 9.70 -43.82 -32.06
N VAL A 980 8.49 -44.23 -32.47
CA VAL A 980 7.23 -43.65 -31.98
C VAL A 980 6.98 -43.98 -30.50
N GLU A 981 7.17 -45.22 -30.06
CA GLU A 981 7.01 -45.64 -28.65
C GLU A 981 8.00 -44.91 -27.74
N ARG A 982 9.24 -44.71 -28.18
CA ARG A 982 10.25 -43.98 -27.41
C ARG A 982 9.86 -42.51 -27.25
N PHE A 983 9.25 -41.87 -28.26
CA PHE A 983 8.66 -40.55 -28.09
C PHE A 983 7.57 -40.56 -26.99
N HIS A 984 6.60 -41.49 -27.06
CA HIS A 984 5.54 -41.58 -26.04
C HIS A 984 6.09 -41.79 -24.62
N ARG A 985 7.12 -42.64 -24.49
CA ARG A 985 7.82 -42.87 -23.20
C ARG A 985 8.55 -41.62 -22.70
N ILE A 986 9.21 -40.86 -23.58
CA ILE A 986 9.92 -39.62 -23.23
C ILE A 986 8.95 -38.51 -22.82
N VAL A 987 7.78 -38.47 -23.46
CA VAL A 987 6.80 -37.39 -23.29
C VAL A 987 5.78 -37.70 -22.18
N GLY A 988 5.83 -38.89 -21.59
CA GLY A 988 4.99 -39.29 -20.46
C GLY A 988 3.53 -39.53 -20.87
N VAL A 989 3.26 -39.80 -22.14
CA VAL A 989 1.93 -40.16 -22.64
C VAL A 989 1.85 -41.69 -22.62
N ARG A 990 1.08 -42.24 -21.68
CA ARG A 990 0.78 -43.67 -21.61
C ARG A 990 -0.20 -44.09 -22.69
#